data_AF-G3ANZ6-F1
#
_entry.id   AF-G3ANZ6-F1
#
_cell.length_a   1.000
_cell.length_b   1.000
_cell.length_c   1.000
_cell.angle_alpha   90.00
_cell.angle_beta   90.00
_cell.angle_gamma   90.00
#
_symmetry.space_group_name_H-M   'P 1'
#
loop_
_entity.id
_entity.type
_entity.pdbx_description
1 polymer ?
#
loop_
_entity_poly.entity_id
_entity_poly.type
_entity_poly.pdbx_seq_one_letter_code
_entity_poly.pdbx_strand_id
1 'polypeptide(L)'
;MLSIKDTISRIGRVIRHSQILKDSENKAIVKNSSNSKVNPQSTTNSYSPKVIQSIYKNLQPDDVKKFKPLYQDFQRKTYREFLEPLDMPTLKTFSEKTEYDIRSAKQAWTKKTSKNPRAILEQYMEDRRMFEIMMSTLIDLTPSHLKDIDHNNPAVLNNVILQQDQIASEYKLQVPAHNFHEIPIMPSPLTRENFYEYIYQLTHTNYHYKNSSSLQSGIIPQILLYTHKLTTHEFKEYRSTHTYNCLIHYFGSLKNQSTFARELLLVMKNDGHAYNVDTINSMIKMLSTHANIRGNTSTFGLVLKYLQLSARLNIEINLGTYSYIYSTIKNIHLKENFLKKMQDHGIPIPKSMMVKVLDDFAKTTTDYHEVINFIEKDLGYETWAIDSKFSNKVIYSQALHANANDAELEKFNIDEYTLLNLFSGIQRNVELQDKAFSMIRIYVEFSKESGRDFTKIPRIFQLISRQLITDLKDVRKIETLSYLLRCIIYEATQKLNLPIEVIDYGNGKRSLPENYKIVSRIVGRALQEVDAKITYVNENLKDVSIKPTSVLLDDQEIEIWNHLKLELEQPNSNKKEDLLLFKVIRSGQLPNGAAVELPHESIQQILSHTAAKISAHRNRERILRIDEGSDEYTKRQMVERGLMKNSGQST
;
A
#
# COMPACT_ATOMS: atom_id res chain seq x y z
N MET A 1 -10.77 -15.00 -35.15
CA MET A 1 -10.46 -14.84 -33.73
C MET A 1 -10.12 -13.38 -33.50
N LEU A 2 -10.99 -12.62 -32.83
CA LEU A 2 -10.71 -11.21 -32.48
C LEU A 2 -9.85 -11.24 -31.22
N SER A 3 -8.57 -10.85 -31.35
CA SER A 3 -7.66 -10.83 -30.22
C SER A 3 -8.16 -9.84 -29.17
N ILE A 4 -7.96 -10.13 -27.89
CA ILE A 4 -8.18 -9.16 -26.79
C ILE A 4 -7.43 -7.85 -27.10
N LYS A 5 -6.29 -7.95 -27.80
CA LYS A 5 -5.54 -6.84 -28.37
C LYS A 5 -6.36 -6.02 -29.36
N ASP A 6 -7.12 -6.64 -30.28
CA ASP A 6 -8.00 -5.93 -31.22
C ASP A 6 -9.20 -5.29 -30.54
N THR A 7 -9.69 -5.89 -29.45
CA THR A 7 -10.76 -5.34 -28.62
C THR A 7 -10.26 -4.12 -27.84
N ILE A 8 -9.08 -4.19 -27.22
CA ILE A 8 -8.52 -3.05 -26.48
C ILE A 8 -7.94 -1.98 -27.41
N SER A 9 -7.39 -2.33 -28.57
CA SER A 9 -7.04 -1.35 -29.61
C SER A 9 -8.28 -0.74 -30.27
N ARG A 10 -9.43 -1.43 -30.31
CA ARG A 10 -10.72 -0.80 -30.66
C ARG A 10 -11.21 0.15 -29.57
N ILE A 11 -11.02 -0.20 -28.30
CA ILE A 11 -11.19 0.72 -27.15
C ILE A 11 -10.28 1.95 -27.30
N GLY A 12 -9.04 1.76 -27.75
CA GLY A 12 -8.13 2.83 -28.13
C GLY A 12 -8.71 3.73 -29.22
N ARG A 13 -9.18 3.18 -30.34
CA ARG A 13 -9.88 3.94 -31.39
C ARG A 13 -11.13 4.68 -30.90
N VAL A 14 -11.86 4.11 -29.96
CA VAL A 14 -13.00 4.75 -29.26
C VAL A 14 -12.52 5.97 -28.46
N ILE A 15 -11.36 5.88 -27.80
CA ILE A 15 -10.71 7.00 -27.10
C ILE A 15 -10.15 8.04 -28.09
N ARG A 16 -9.68 7.64 -29.28
CA ARG A 16 -9.26 8.61 -30.32
C ARG A 16 -10.39 9.48 -30.82
N HIS A 17 -11.61 8.93 -30.92
CA HIS A 17 -12.80 9.73 -31.23
C HIS A 17 -13.17 10.71 -30.11
N SER A 18 -12.47 10.66 -28.96
CA SER A 18 -12.61 11.53 -27.80
C SER A 18 -11.47 12.53 -27.59
N GLN A 19 -10.63 12.84 -28.58
CA GLN A 19 -9.45 13.69 -28.31
C GLN A 19 -9.16 14.76 -29.35
N ILE A 20 -8.95 15.97 -28.80
CA ILE A 20 -7.70 16.71 -29.05
C ILE A 20 -7.18 17.27 -27.70
N LEU A 21 -6.53 16.48 -26.84
CA LEU A 21 -5.69 17.03 -25.76
C LEU A 21 -4.42 17.63 -26.38
N LYS A 22 -4.56 18.73 -27.12
CA LYS A 22 -3.46 19.53 -27.65
C LYS A 22 -3.40 20.87 -26.92
N ASP A 23 -2.18 21.38 -26.92
CA ASP A 23 -1.72 22.67 -26.43
C ASP A 23 -1.34 22.74 -24.95
N SER A 24 -0.05 22.51 -24.80
CA SER A 24 0.89 23.09 -23.86
C SER A 24 0.66 24.57 -23.55
N GLU A 25 -0.11 24.85 -22.50
CA GLU A 25 0.07 26.03 -21.65
C GLU A 25 -0.02 25.64 -20.17
N ASN A 26 1.01 24.94 -19.68
CA ASN A 26 1.30 24.85 -18.25
C ASN A 26 2.81 24.92 -17.99
N LYS A 27 3.50 25.80 -18.74
CA LYS A 27 4.88 26.23 -18.45
C LYS A 27 4.95 27.39 -17.45
N ALA A 28 3.85 27.77 -16.81
CA ALA A 28 3.85 28.83 -15.80
C ALA A 28 2.84 28.56 -14.67
N ILE A 29 3.11 27.57 -13.80
CA ILE A 29 2.75 27.51 -12.35
C ILE A 29 3.67 26.49 -11.64
N VAL A 30 4.91 26.30 -12.13
CA VAL A 30 5.96 25.53 -11.43
C VAL A 30 7.18 26.42 -11.22
N LYS A 31 6.94 27.57 -10.57
CA LYS A 31 7.97 28.38 -9.91
C LYS A 31 7.27 29.11 -8.77
N ASN A 32 7.21 28.45 -7.60
CA ASN A 32 7.21 29.04 -6.26
C ASN A 32 6.89 27.95 -5.22
N SER A 33 7.79 26.97 -5.12
CA SER A 33 7.84 26.06 -3.96
C SER A 33 9.30 25.68 -3.69
N SER A 34 10.15 26.70 -3.60
CA SER A 34 11.53 26.56 -3.13
C SER A 34 11.81 27.71 -2.18
N ASN A 35 11.49 27.51 -0.90
CA ASN A 35 12.24 28.04 0.25
C ASN A 35 11.59 27.61 1.57
N SER A 36 11.59 26.30 1.84
CA SER A 36 11.81 25.85 3.22
C SER A 36 13.24 25.31 3.26
N LYS A 37 14.17 26.18 3.64
CA LYS A 37 15.55 25.78 3.98
C LYS A 37 15.46 24.84 5.19
N VAL A 38 15.31 23.55 4.92
CA VAL A 38 15.72 22.52 5.87
C VAL A 38 17.23 22.48 5.73
N ASN A 39 17.92 23.13 6.66
CA ASN A 39 19.36 23.03 6.77
C ASN A 39 19.75 21.54 6.78
N PRO A 40 20.62 21.09 5.85
CA PRO A 40 21.24 19.79 6.00
C PRO A 40 22.24 19.94 7.14
N GLN A 41 21.79 19.67 8.38
CA GLN A 41 22.72 19.34 9.44
C GLN A 41 23.36 18.01 9.06
N SER A 42 24.51 18.11 8.38
CA SER A 42 25.56 17.11 8.41
C SER A 42 25.97 16.89 9.86
N THR A 43 25.19 16.08 10.56
CA THR A 43 25.59 15.51 11.84
C THR A 43 25.97 14.08 11.54
N THR A 44 27.28 13.86 11.44
CA THR A 44 27.92 12.59 11.75
C THR A 44 27.56 12.25 13.20
N ASN A 45 26.33 11.79 13.42
CA ASN A 45 25.87 11.34 14.72
C ASN A 45 26.45 9.96 14.99
N SER A 46 27.11 9.81 16.14
CA SER A 46 27.54 8.52 16.63
C SER A 46 26.31 7.61 16.79
N TYR A 47 26.31 6.47 16.08
CA TYR A 47 25.20 5.53 15.95
C TYR A 47 25.00 4.65 17.19
N SER A 48 24.83 5.28 18.36
CA SER A 48 24.44 4.55 19.56
C SER A 48 22.91 4.38 19.60
N PRO A 49 22.38 3.16 19.83
CA PRO A 49 20.94 2.95 19.89
C PRO A 49 20.36 3.71 21.08
N LYS A 50 19.31 4.50 20.84
CA LYS A 50 18.58 5.18 21.91
C LYS A 50 17.81 4.14 22.72
N VAL A 51 18.16 4.01 24.00
CA VAL A 51 17.49 3.07 24.91
C VAL A 51 16.28 3.74 25.55
N ILE A 52 15.09 3.18 25.34
CA ILE A 52 13.85 3.62 25.97
C ILE A 52 13.54 2.67 27.12
N GLN A 53 13.45 3.20 28.34
CA GLN A 53 13.04 2.42 29.50
C GLN A 53 11.52 2.22 29.48
N SER A 54 11.06 0.99 29.69
CA SER A 54 9.64 0.66 29.79
C SER A 54 9.40 -0.34 30.91
N ILE A 55 8.35 -0.12 31.70
CA ILE A 55 7.94 -1.05 32.75
C ILE A 55 7.23 -2.23 32.10
N TYR A 56 7.87 -3.39 32.15
CA TYR A 56 7.29 -4.63 31.63
C TYR A 56 6.17 -5.12 32.56
N LYS A 57 4.91 -4.79 32.22
CA LYS A 57 3.72 -5.35 32.88
C LYS A 57 3.58 -6.82 32.49
N ASN A 58 4.05 -7.71 33.35
CA ASN A 58 4.16 -9.13 33.05
C ASN A 58 2.85 -9.86 33.41
N LEU A 59 1.99 -10.12 32.43
CA LEU A 59 0.90 -11.11 32.58
C LEU A 59 1.47 -12.51 32.31
N GLN A 60 1.31 -13.42 33.28
CA GLN A 60 1.77 -14.80 33.14
C GLN A 60 1.05 -15.50 31.97
N PRO A 61 1.73 -16.39 31.23
CA PRO A 61 1.14 -17.07 30.07
C PRO A 61 -0.19 -17.80 30.37
N ASP A 62 -0.33 -18.34 31.59
CA ASP A 62 -1.55 -19.05 31.99
C ASP A 62 -2.72 -18.10 32.28
N ASP A 63 -2.45 -16.88 32.73
CA ASP A 63 -3.50 -15.86 32.88
C ASP A 63 -3.97 -15.35 31.50
N VAL A 64 -3.06 -15.23 30.53
CA VAL A 64 -3.43 -14.94 29.13
C VAL A 64 -4.29 -16.05 28.52
N LYS A 65 -4.16 -17.32 28.95
CA LYS A 65 -5.06 -18.39 28.49
C LYS A 65 -6.44 -18.30 29.13
N LYS A 66 -6.54 -17.94 30.41
CA LYS A 66 -7.83 -17.73 31.11
C LYS A 66 -8.67 -16.63 30.46
N PHE A 67 -8.03 -15.55 30.01
CA PHE A 67 -8.71 -14.43 29.34
C PHE A 67 -8.98 -14.64 27.84
N LYS A 68 -8.77 -15.86 27.31
CA LYS A 68 -9.03 -16.18 25.89
C LYS A 68 -10.42 -15.76 25.38
N PRO A 69 -11.51 -15.97 26.11
CA PRO A 69 -12.82 -15.50 25.69
C PRO A 69 -12.92 -13.97 25.56
N LEU A 70 -12.12 -13.21 26.33
CA LEU A 70 -12.16 -11.75 26.34
C LEU A 70 -11.52 -11.15 25.09
N TYR A 71 -10.34 -11.63 24.67
CA TYR A 71 -9.67 -11.13 23.46
C TYR A 71 -10.03 -11.89 22.17
N GLN A 72 -10.80 -12.98 22.26
CA GLN A 72 -11.39 -13.60 21.07
C GLN A 72 -12.37 -12.62 20.41
N ASP A 73 -12.28 -12.47 19.09
CA ASP A 73 -13.03 -11.49 18.30
C ASP A 73 -12.89 -10.03 18.79
N PHE A 74 -11.75 -9.69 19.40
CA PHE A 74 -11.48 -8.37 19.98
C PHE A 74 -11.87 -7.20 19.06
N GLN A 75 -11.47 -7.21 17.79
CA GLN A 75 -11.80 -6.14 16.84
C GLN A 75 -13.30 -5.95 16.65
N ARG A 76 -14.04 -7.07 16.60
CA ARG A 76 -15.50 -7.02 16.48
C ARG A 76 -16.13 -6.45 17.75
N LYS A 77 -15.63 -6.82 18.93
CA LYS A 77 -16.09 -6.25 20.20
C LYS A 77 -15.83 -4.75 20.27
N THR A 78 -14.65 -4.30 19.84
CA THR A 78 -14.34 -2.87 19.73
C THR A 78 -15.31 -2.14 18.80
N TYR A 79 -15.66 -2.72 17.65
CA TYR A 79 -16.65 -2.11 16.76
C TYR A 79 -18.07 -2.15 17.33
N ARG A 80 -18.44 -3.20 18.07
CA ARG A 80 -19.72 -3.27 18.79
C ARG A 80 -19.81 -2.15 19.82
N GLU A 81 -18.79 -1.98 20.65
CA GLU A 81 -18.71 -0.89 21.65
C GLU A 81 -18.83 0.50 20.99
N PHE A 82 -18.16 0.69 19.85
CA PHE A 82 -18.25 1.94 19.09
C PHE A 82 -19.65 2.21 18.52
N LEU A 83 -20.37 1.15 18.11
CA LEU A 83 -21.69 1.25 17.47
C LEU A 83 -22.86 1.13 18.45
N GLU A 84 -22.62 0.73 19.70
CA GLU A 84 -23.63 0.59 20.75
C GLU A 84 -24.50 1.84 20.93
N PRO A 85 -23.97 3.07 20.85
CA PRO A 85 -24.78 4.29 20.98
C PRO A 85 -25.79 4.52 19.83
N LEU A 86 -25.74 3.74 18.74
CA LEU A 86 -26.74 3.83 17.67
C LEU A 86 -28.07 3.18 18.05
N ASP A 87 -28.09 2.31 19.06
CA ASP A 87 -29.26 1.52 19.46
C ASP A 87 -29.92 0.75 18.29
N MET A 88 -29.07 0.13 17.45
CA MET A 88 -29.51 -0.66 16.30
C MET A 88 -29.02 -2.12 16.42
N PRO A 89 -29.78 -3.00 17.10
CA PRO A 89 -29.36 -4.40 17.33
C PRO A 89 -29.30 -5.23 16.04
N THR A 90 -29.93 -4.76 14.96
CA THR A 90 -29.97 -5.44 13.65
C THR A 90 -28.69 -5.27 12.81
N LEU A 91 -27.71 -4.49 13.28
CA LEU A 91 -26.45 -4.33 12.55
C LEU A 91 -25.67 -5.65 12.49
N LYS A 92 -24.96 -5.84 11.38
CA LYS A 92 -24.19 -7.07 11.12
C LYS A 92 -23.07 -7.27 12.14
N THR A 93 -22.53 -6.18 12.67
CA THR A 93 -21.54 -6.23 13.74
C THR A 93 -22.11 -6.86 15.02
N PHE A 94 -23.41 -6.70 15.32
CA PHE A 94 -24.11 -7.35 16.43
C PHE A 94 -24.57 -8.78 16.11
N SER A 95 -25.10 -9.05 14.91
CA SER A 95 -25.69 -10.35 14.52
C SER A 95 -24.75 -11.55 14.63
N GLU A 96 -25.17 -12.73 15.09
CA GLU A 96 -24.29 -13.91 15.17
C GLU A 96 -23.56 -14.23 13.85
N LYS A 97 -22.34 -14.78 13.98
CA LYS A 97 -21.50 -15.07 12.81
C LYS A 97 -22.11 -16.23 12.04
N THR A 98 -22.78 -15.91 10.93
CA THR A 98 -23.27 -16.95 10.03
C THR A 98 -22.12 -17.75 9.45
N GLU A 99 -22.34 -19.06 9.27
CA GLU A 99 -21.34 -19.91 8.64
C GLU A 99 -21.09 -19.43 7.20
N TYR A 100 -19.82 -19.15 6.90
CA TYR A 100 -19.42 -18.71 5.57
C TYR A 100 -19.39 -19.92 4.64
N ASP A 101 -20.21 -19.90 3.58
CA ASP A 101 -20.17 -20.94 2.56
C ASP A 101 -18.88 -20.82 1.72
N ILE A 102 -17.87 -21.56 2.17
CA ILE A 102 -16.54 -21.63 1.54
C ILE A 102 -16.63 -22.24 0.14
N ARG A 103 -17.55 -23.20 -0.09
CA ARG A 103 -17.61 -23.95 -1.35
C ARG A 103 -18.11 -23.06 -2.48
N SER A 104 -19.24 -22.38 -2.27
CA SER A 104 -19.78 -21.42 -3.25
C SER A 104 -18.78 -20.28 -3.51
N ALA A 105 -18.12 -19.77 -2.47
CA ALA A 105 -17.14 -18.70 -2.62
C ALA A 105 -15.91 -19.13 -3.45
N LYS A 106 -15.44 -20.36 -3.26
CA LYS A 106 -14.36 -20.94 -4.07
C LYS A 106 -14.77 -21.10 -5.52
N GLN A 107 -15.97 -21.64 -5.80
CA GLN A 107 -16.47 -21.81 -7.16
C GLN A 107 -16.62 -20.46 -7.87
N ALA A 108 -17.26 -19.48 -7.23
CA ALA A 108 -17.40 -18.13 -7.78
C ALA A 108 -16.04 -17.48 -8.02
N TRP A 109 -15.05 -17.71 -7.15
CA TRP A 109 -13.68 -17.23 -7.35
C TRP A 109 -13.01 -17.86 -8.57
N THR A 110 -13.08 -19.20 -8.69
CA THR A 110 -12.49 -19.93 -9.82
C THR A 110 -13.08 -19.44 -11.15
N LYS A 111 -14.40 -19.24 -11.23
CA LYS A 111 -15.05 -18.61 -12.40
C LYS A 111 -14.47 -17.22 -12.68
N LYS A 112 -14.42 -16.34 -11.66
CA LYS A 112 -13.92 -14.96 -11.76
C LYS A 112 -12.44 -14.84 -12.17
N THR A 113 -11.60 -15.82 -11.84
CA THR A 113 -10.16 -15.82 -12.17
C THR A 113 -9.77 -16.71 -13.34
N SER A 114 -10.75 -17.35 -13.98
CA SER A 114 -10.48 -18.24 -15.10
C SER A 114 -9.87 -17.47 -16.26
N LYS A 115 -8.80 -18.03 -16.85
CA LYS A 115 -8.22 -17.54 -18.11
C LYS A 115 -8.81 -18.24 -19.35
N ASN A 116 -9.69 -19.23 -19.14
CA ASN A 116 -10.30 -19.97 -20.25
C ASN A 116 -11.32 -19.08 -20.98
N PRO A 117 -11.19 -18.87 -22.30
CA PRO A 117 -12.11 -18.05 -23.08
C PRO A 117 -13.59 -18.43 -22.93
N ARG A 118 -13.90 -19.73 -22.84
CA ARG A 118 -15.28 -20.21 -22.66
C ARG A 118 -15.86 -19.78 -21.31
N ALA A 119 -15.08 -19.92 -20.24
CA ALA A 119 -15.50 -19.51 -18.90
C ALA A 119 -15.68 -17.98 -18.80
N ILE A 120 -14.83 -17.22 -19.51
CA ILE A 120 -14.96 -15.76 -19.61
C ILE A 120 -16.28 -15.38 -20.30
N LEU A 121 -16.64 -16.08 -21.39
CA LEU A 121 -17.89 -15.85 -22.11
C LEU A 121 -19.11 -16.25 -21.28
N GLU A 122 -19.09 -17.40 -20.61
CA GLU A 122 -20.16 -17.85 -19.71
C GLU A 122 -20.39 -16.82 -18.59
N GLN A 123 -19.31 -16.34 -17.95
CA GLN A 123 -19.39 -15.28 -16.94
C GLN A 123 -19.96 -13.97 -17.51
N TYR A 124 -19.58 -13.59 -18.73
CA TYR A 124 -20.15 -12.42 -19.42
C TYR A 124 -21.67 -12.56 -19.55
N MET A 125 -22.16 -13.72 -20.01
CA MET A 125 -23.60 -13.95 -20.18
C MET A 125 -24.35 -13.90 -18.85
N GLU A 126 -23.78 -14.48 -17.77
CA GLU A 126 -24.35 -14.44 -16.42
C GLU A 126 -24.46 -13.00 -15.89
N ASP A 127 -23.39 -12.20 -16.04
CA ASP A 127 -23.31 -10.85 -15.46
C ASP A 127 -24.00 -9.76 -16.31
N ARG A 128 -24.22 -10.02 -17.61
CA ARG A 128 -24.69 -9.02 -18.58
C ARG A 128 -25.94 -8.29 -18.11
N ARG A 129 -26.98 -9.00 -17.65
CA ARG A 129 -28.24 -8.37 -17.23
C ARG A 129 -28.03 -7.36 -16.10
N MET A 130 -27.27 -7.74 -15.07
CA MET A 130 -27.00 -6.85 -13.92
C MET A 130 -26.10 -5.68 -14.32
N PHE A 131 -25.14 -5.92 -15.21
CA PHE A 131 -24.29 -4.88 -15.78
C PHE A 131 -25.11 -3.84 -16.55
N GLU A 132 -26.05 -4.27 -17.39
CA GLU A 132 -26.90 -3.38 -18.17
C GLU A 132 -27.76 -2.46 -17.29
N ILE A 133 -28.38 -3.01 -16.23
CA ILE A 133 -29.15 -2.24 -15.25
C ILE A 133 -28.26 -1.25 -14.50
N MET A 134 -27.06 -1.69 -14.08
CA MET A 134 -26.10 -0.82 -13.42
C MET A 134 -25.70 0.34 -14.33
N MET A 135 -25.44 0.07 -15.60
CA MET A 135 -25.05 1.09 -16.57
C MET A 135 -26.16 2.09 -16.86
N SER A 136 -27.40 1.64 -17.03
CA SER A 136 -28.51 2.56 -17.25
C SER A 136 -28.69 3.49 -16.04
N THR A 137 -28.69 2.92 -14.82
CA THR A 137 -28.77 3.73 -13.58
C THR A 137 -27.61 4.71 -13.46
N LEU A 138 -26.40 4.32 -13.86
CA LEU A 138 -25.23 5.20 -13.83
C LEU A 138 -25.39 6.38 -14.80
N ILE A 139 -25.84 6.11 -16.03
CA ILE A 139 -26.08 7.14 -17.04
C ILE A 139 -27.20 8.08 -16.58
N ASP A 140 -28.30 7.54 -16.06
CA ASP A 140 -29.44 8.33 -15.58
C ASP A 140 -29.02 9.34 -14.50
N LEU A 141 -28.18 8.91 -13.56
CA LEU A 141 -27.65 9.75 -12.48
C LEU A 141 -26.54 10.71 -12.91
N THR A 142 -25.99 10.57 -14.11
CA THR A 142 -24.91 11.44 -14.59
C THR A 142 -25.46 12.85 -14.83
N PRO A 143 -24.85 13.90 -14.25
CA PRO A 143 -25.26 15.28 -14.48
C PRO A 143 -25.23 15.66 -15.95
N SER A 144 -26.15 16.53 -16.38
CA SER A 144 -26.27 16.96 -17.78
C SER A 144 -25.00 17.64 -18.30
N HIS A 145 -24.25 18.33 -17.45
CA HIS A 145 -22.98 18.98 -17.82
C HIS A 145 -21.84 17.98 -18.10
N LEU A 146 -22.03 16.68 -17.82
CA LEU A 146 -21.10 15.59 -18.13
C LEU A 146 -21.59 14.67 -19.25
N LYS A 147 -22.73 15.01 -19.88
CA LYS A 147 -23.36 14.25 -20.97
C LYS A 147 -23.24 15.00 -22.28
N ASP A 148 -23.30 14.25 -23.38
CA ASP A 148 -23.39 14.77 -24.75
C ASP A 148 -22.29 15.81 -25.08
N ILE A 149 -21.11 15.65 -24.44
CA ILE A 149 -19.98 16.54 -24.69
C ILE A 149 -19.44 16.25 -26.09
N ASP A 150 -19.28 17.31 -26.88
CA ASP A 150 -18.65 17.21 -28.18
C ASP A 150 -17.16 16.89 -28.03
N HIS A 151 -16.89 15.61 -28.21
CA HIS A 151 -15.56 15.02 -28.23
C HIS A 151 -14.63 15.58 -29.30
N ASN A 152 -15.17 16.21 -30.35
CA ASN A 152 -14.37 16.87 -31.38
C ASN A 152 -13.91 18.28 -30.94
N ASN A 153 -14.49 18.84 -29.88
CA ASN A 153 -14.09 20.13 -29.33
C ASN A 153 -13.20 19.96 -28.09
N PRO A 154 -11.87 20.08 -28.25
CA PRO A 154 -10.94 19.81 -27.17
C PRO A 154 -10.96 20.77 -26.01
N ALA A 155 -11.25 22.04 -26.27
CA ALA A 155 -11.27 23.06 -25.23
C ALA A 155 -12.37 22.76 -24.22
N VAL A 156 -13.56 22.38 -24.71
CA VAL A 156 -14.71 22.03 -23.87
C VAL A 156 -14.42 20.76 -23.06
N LEU A 157 -13.88 19.72 -23.70
CA LEU A 157 -13.52 18.46 -23.03
C LEU A 157 -12.47 18.67 -21.91
N ASN A 158 -11.41 19.44 -22.21
CA ASN A 158 -10.36 19.72 -21.25
C ASN A 158 -10.88 20.55 -20.09
N ASN A 159 -11.71 21.55 -20.36
CA ASN A 159 -12.33 22.37 -19.31
C ASN A 159 -13.19 21.53 -18.37
N VAL A 160 -13.99 20.61 -18.90
CA VAL A 160 -14.81 19.69 -18.07
C VAL A 160 -13.92 18.78 -17.23
N ILE A 161 -12.88 18.17 -17.83
CA ILE A 161 -11.96 17.29 -17.10
C ILE A 161 -11.21 18.06 -16.01
N LEU A 162 -10.70 19.27 -16.33
CA LEU A 162 -9.98 20.12 -15.38
C LEU A 162 -10.88 20.57 -14.23
N GLN A 163 -12.12 20.98 -14.53
CA GLN A 163 -13.10 21.36 -13.51
C GLN A 163 -13.40 20.19 -12.57
N GLN A 164 -13.58 18.99 -13.11
CA GLN A 164 -13.80 17.78 -12.31
C GLN A 164 -12.58 17.40 -11.47
N ASP A 165 -11.37 17.53 -12.02
CA ASP A 165 -10.13 17.29 -11.28
C ASP A 165 -9.92 18.33 -10.17
N GLN A 166 -10.28 19.60 -10.40
CA GLN A 166 -10.25 20.67 -9.40
C GLN A 166 -11.21 20.37 -8.24
N ILE A 167 -12.48 20.06 -8.53
CA ILE A 167 -13.48 19.66 -7.53
C ILE A 167 -12.99 18.45 -6.73
N ALA A 168 -12.39 17.46 -7.41
CA ALA A 168 -11.84 16.28 -6.75
C ALA A 168 -10.58 16.57 -5.91
N SER A 169 -9.95 17.74 -6.07
CA SER A 169 -8.72 18.14 -5.37
C SER A 169 -8.95 19.13 -4.23
N GLU A 170 -10.09 19.80 -4.19
CA GLU A 170 -10.42 20.89 -3.25
C GLU A 170 -10.12 20.53 -1.78
N TYR A 171 -10.44 19.30 -1.38
CA TYR A 171 -10.23 18.83 0.00
C TYR A 171 -9.01 17.92 0.18
N LYS A 172 -8.19 17.72 -0.87
CA LYS A 172 -7.03 16.83 -0.79
C LYS A 172 -5.80 17.59 -0.31
N LEU A 173 -5.37 17.29 0.91
CA LEU A 173 -4.12 17.79 1.44
C LEU A 173 -2.94 16.99 0.90
N GLN A 174 -1.84 17.67 0.65
CA GLN A 174 -0.57 17.04 0.31
C GLN A 174 0.04 16.46 1.59
N VAL A 175 0.04 15.13 1.70
CA VAL A 175 0.62 14.41 2.84
C VAL A 175 1.61 13.37 2.34
N PRO A 176 2.69 13.09 3.10
CA PRO A 176 3.63 12.04 2.72
C PRO A 176 2.94 10.67 2.74
N ALA A 177 3.23 9.82 1.76
CA ALA A 177 2.64 8.48 1.70
C ALA A 177 3.11 7.57 2.86
N HIS A 178 4.33 7.82 3.36
CA HIS A 178 4.96 7.04 4.41
C HIS A 178 5.57 7.95 5.47
N ASN A 179 5.49 7.52 6.73
CA ASN A 179 6.19 8.15 7.83
C ASN A 179 6.83 7.07 8.73
N PHE A 180 8.11 7.28 9.06
CA PHE A 180 8.94 6.38 9.87
C PHE A 180 9.16 6.87 11.30
N HIS A 181 8.56 8.01 11.64
CA HIS A 181 8.62 8.63 12.95
C HIS A 181 7.25 8.59 13.64
N GLU A 182 7.20 9.16 14.84
CA GLU A 182 5.99 9.26 15.63
C GLU A 182 4.88 10.05 14.90
N ILE A 183 3.63 9.74 15.24
CA ILE A 183 2.46 10.44 14.68
C ILE A 183 2.43 11.89 15.18
N PRO A 184 1.84 12.83 14.41
CA PRO A 184 1.72 14.21 14.86
C PRO A 184 0.95 14.31 16.18
N ILE A 185 1.31 15.32 16.98
CA ILE A 185 0.61 15.70 18.22
C ILE A 185 -0.79 16.20 17.84
N MET A 186 -1.79 15.88 18.65
CA MET A 186 -3.14 16.42 18.49
C MET A 186 -3.08 17.97 18.55
N PRO A 187 -3.66 18.69 17.58
CA PRO A 187 -3.62 20.15 17.59
C PRO A 187 -4.30 20.72 18.84
N SER A 188 -3.74 21.81 19.36
CA SER A 188 -4.28 22.53 20.51
C SER A 188 -3.98 24.03 20.31
N PRO A 189 -5.00 24.90 20.20
CA PRO A 189 -6.45 24.63 20.28
C PRO A 189 -7.01 23.84 19.09
N LEU A 190 -8.15 23.17 19.28
CA LEU A 190 -8.86 22.44 18.23
C LEU A 190 -9.78 23.38 17.43
N THR A 191 -9.74 23.29 16.11
CA THR A 191 -10.69 23.89 15.17
C THR A 191 -11.20 22.81 14.21
N ARG A 192 -12.26 23.08 13.45
CA ARG A 192 -12.78 22.11 12.47
C ARG A 192 -11.75 21.79 11.38
N GLU A 193 -11.02 22.80 10.95
CA GLU A 193 -10.03 22.72 9.88
C GLU A 193 -8.81 21.92 10.34
N ASN A 194 -8.20 22.29 11.48
CA ASN A 194 -7.01 21.59 11.97
C ASN A 194 -7.32 20.14 12.41
N PHE A 195 -8.54 19.87 12.89
CA PHE A 195 -8.99 18.53 13.20
C PHE A 195 -9.18 17.72 11.92
N TYR A 196 -9.75 18.31 10.87
CA TYR A 196 -9.81 17.67 9.55
C TYR A 196 -8.42 17.34 9.02
N GLU A 197 -7.49 18.30 9.02
CA GLU A 197 -6.11 18.10 8.55
C GLU A 197 -5.42 16.97 9.32
N TYR A 198 -5.58 16.95 10.65
CA TYR A 198 -5.05 15.91 11.53
C TYR A 198 -5.59 14.52 11.16
N ILE A 199 -6.92 14.38 11.07
CA ILE A 199 -7.57 13.11 10.72
C ILE A 199 -7.21 12.68 9.29
N TYR A 200 -7.13 13.63 8.34
CA TYR A 200 -6.70 13.37 6.98
C TYR A 200 -5.27 12.82 6.95
N GLN A 201 -4.34 13.46 7.68
CA GLN A 201 -2.95 13.01 7.76
C GLN A 201 -2.83 11.60 8.35
N LEU A 202 -3.54 11.31 9.46
CA LEU A 202 -3.54 10.00 10.10
C LEU A 202 -4.11 8.89 9.20
N THR A 203 -5.06 9.23 8.33
CA THR A 203 -5.76 8.27 7.47
C THR A 203 -5.11 8.08 6.11
N HIS A 204 -4.37 9.07 5.60
CA HIS A 204 -3.76 9.06 4.26
C HIS A 204 -2.24 8.83 4.28
N THR A 205 -1.60 8.84 5.46
CA THR A 205 -0.18 8.49 5.65
C THR A 205 -0.05 7.09 6.26
N ASN A 206 0.89 6.28 5.76
CA ASN A 206 1.21 4.98 6.37
C ASN A 206 2.36 5.13 7.38
N TYR A 207 2.03 5.06 8.67
CA TYR A 207 2.97 5.17 9.78
C TYR A 207 3.54 3.81 10.16
N HIS A 208 4.84 3.67 9.95
CA HIS A 208 5.58 2.45 10.26
C HIS A 208 6.05 2.42 11.71
N TYR A 209 6.42 3.55 12.30
CA TYR A 209 6.93 3.61 13.68
C TYR A 209 5.96 2.98 14.69
N LYS A 210 6.46 2.08 15.56
CA LYS A 210 5.70 1.34 16.59
C LYS A 210 4.41 0.69 16.07
N ASN A 211 4.34 0.42 14.76
CA ASN A 211 3.17 -0.17 14.12
C ASN A 211 1.88 0.65 14.26
N SER A 212 1.99 1.99 14.32
CA SER A 212 0.87 2.92 14.57
C SER A 212 -0.32 2.75 13.63
N SER A 213 -0.09 2.44 12.34
CA SER A 213 -1.18 2.23 11.36
C SER A 213 -1.79 0.81 11.40
N SER A 214 -1.35 -0.11 12.26
CA SER A 214 -1.87 -1.48 12.30
C SER A 214 -3.26 -1.55 12.91
N LEU A 215 -4.18 -2.31 12.29
CA LEU A 215 -5.52 -2.55 12.84
C LEU A 215 -5.50 -3.39 14.13
N GLN A 216 -4.46 -4.20 14.33
CA GLN A 216 -4.41 -5.15 15.46
C GLN A 216 -3.76 -4.59 16.72
N SER A 217 -2.85 -3.63 16.56
CA SER A 217 -1.99 -3.13 17.65
C SER A 217 -1.63 -1.66 17.52
N GLY A 218 -2.10 -0.98 16.47
CA GLY A 218 -1.76 0.41 16.21
C GLY A 218 -2.65 1.36 17.01
N ILE A 219 -2.10 2.53 17.31
CA ILE A 219 -2.80 3.60 18.02
C ILE A 219 -3.74 4.39 17.09
N ILE A 220 -3.45 4.49 15.79
CA ILE A 220 -4.25 5.30 14.86
C ILE A 220 -5.72 4.83 14.80
N PRO A 221 -6.02 3.53 14.59
CA PRO A 221 -7.41 3.07 14.66
C PRO A 221 -8.09 3.39 15.99
N GLN A 222 -7.34 3.44 17.09
CA GLN A 222 -7.87 3.74 18.42
C GLN A 222 -8.23 5.22 18.53
N ILE A 223 -7.33 6.12 18.09
CA ILE A 223 -7.59 7.57 18.02
C ILE A 223 -8.79 7.87 17.14
N LEU A 224 -8.89 7.24 15.96
CA LEU A 224 -10.01 7.45 15.05
C LEU A 224 -11.35 7.03 15.65
N LEU A 225 -11.38 5.88 16.36
CA LEU A 225 -12.60 5.43 17.04
C LEU A 225 -12.92 6.31 18.25
N TYR A 226 -11.94 6.67 19.07
CA TYR A 226 -12.12 7.52 20.24
C TYR A 226 -12.68 8.91 19.87
N THR A 227 -12.08 9.55 18.86
CA THR A 227 -12.47 10.91 18.45
C THR A 227 -13.82 10.97 17.72
N HIS A 228 -14.29 9.87 17.13
CA HIS A 228 -15.57 9.79 16.41
C HIS A 228 -16.65 8.97 17.13
N LYS A 229 -16.42 8.57 18.38
CA LYS A 229 -17.42 7.87 19.19
C LYS A 229 -18.54 8.84 19.59
N LEU A 230 -19.79 8.46 19.37
CA LEU A 230 -20.95 9.35 19.61
C LEU A 230 -21.08 9.82 21.07
N THR A 231 -20.58 9.04 22.03
CA THR A 231 -20.55 9.38 23.47
C THR A 231 -19.45 10.37 23.84
N THR A 232 -18.44 10.56 22.97
CA THR A 232 -17.33 11.49 23.24
C THR A 232 -17.73 12.90 22.85
N HIS A 233 -18.16 13.70 23.82
CA HIS A 233 -18.62 15.07 23.58
C HIS A 233 -17.48 16.05 23.23
N GLU A 234 -16.25 15.78 23.68
CA GLU A 234 -15.06 16.63 23.46
C GLU A 234 -14.81 16.97 21.99
N PHE A 235 -15.05 16.02 21.08
CA PHE A 235 -14.75 16.18 19.65
C PHE A 235 -15.99 16.48 18.79
N LYS A 236 -17.19 16.50 19.39
CA LYS A 236 -18.44 16.55 18.65
C LYS A 236 -18.53 17.75 17.70
N GLU A 237 -18.09 18.92 18.15
CA GLU A 237 -18.17 20.17 17.38
C GLU A 237 -17.19 20.25 16.21
N TYR A 238 -16.12 19.44 16.25
CA TYR A 238 -15.06 19.44 15.25
C TYR A 238 -15.26 18.40 14.14
N ARG A 239 -16.15 17.43 14.34
CA ARG A 239 -16.48 16.40 13.34
C ARG A 239 -17.18 17.03 12.14
N SER A 240 -16.94 16.43 10.97
CA SER A 240 -17.55 16.87 9.72
C SER A 240 -17.74 15.71 8.76
N THR A 241 -18.50 15.95 7.68
CA THR A 241 -18.61 14.99 6.57
C THR A 241 -17.24 14.55 6.06
N HIS A 242 -16.26 15.46 6.00
CA HIS A 242 -14.92 15.13 5.51
C HIS A 242 -14.12 14.23 6.46
N THR A 243 -14.24 14.42 7.79
CA THR A 243 -13.56 13.53 8.75
C THR A 243 -14.16 12.12 8.72
N TYR A 244 -15.49 12.00 8.61
CA TYR A 244 -16.14 10.70 8.41
C TYR A 244 -15.73 10.02 7.10
N ASN A 245 -15.63 10.77 5.99
CA ASN A 245 -15.11 10.25 4.73
C ASN A 245 -13.67 9.73 4.86
N CYS A 246 -12.82 10.39 5.65
CA CYS A 246 -11.48 9.89 5.97
C CYS A 246 -11.51 8.56 6.74
N LEU A 247 -12.42 8.41 7.71
CA LEU A 247 -12.60 7.15 8.45
C LEU A 247 -13.10 6.03 7.53
N ILE A 248 -14.07 6.32 6.66
CA ILE A 248 -14.61 5.36 5.67
C ILE A 248 -13.51 4.92 4.71
N HIS A 249 -12.68 5.85 4.22
CA HIS A 249 -11.49 5.52 3.42
C HIS A 249 -10.56 4.59 4.22
N TYR A 250 -10.17 4.99 5.43
CA TYR A 250 -9.21 4.24 6.25
C TYR A 250 -9.69 2.83 6.57
N PHE A 251 -10.84 2.69 7.25
CA PHE A 251 -11.35 1.39 7.65
C PHE A 251 -11.82 0.57 6.45
N GLY A 252 -12.52 1.20 5.52
CA GLY A 252 -13.13 0.53 4.38
C GLY A 252 -12.11 0.12 3.32
N SER A 253 -11.36 1.07 2.77
CA SER A 253 -10.45 0.83 1.64
C SER A 253 -9.05 0.38 2.06
N LEU A 254 -8.47 0.97 3.12
CA LEU A 254 -7.10 0.62 3.54
C LEU A 254 -7.04 -0.60 4.45
N LYS A 255 -8.02 -0.77 5.35
CA LYS A 255 -8.08 -1.89 6.32
C LYS A 255 -9.05 -3.00 5.94
N ASN A 256 -9.72 -2.88 4.80
CA ASN A 256 -10.66 -3.87 4.25
C ASN A 256 -11.82 -4.24 5.19
N GLN A 257 -12.25 -3.32 6.05
CA GLN A 257 -13.38 -3.49 6.98
C GLN A 257 -14.68 -2.96 6.37
N SER A 258 -15.11 -3.58 5.27
CA SER A 258 -16.24 -3.07 4.46
C SER A 258 -17.60 -3.10 5.16
N THR A 259 -17.81 -3.98 6.13
CA THR A 259 -19.03 -3.98 6.94
C THR A 259 -19.04 -2.80 7.91
N PHE A 260 -17.95 -2.61 8.65
CA PHE A 260 -17.82 -1.49 9.58
C PHE A 260 -17.92 -0.13 8.87
N ALA A 261 -17.29 0.02 7.71
CA ALA A 261 -17.39 1.25 6.92
C ALA A 261 -18.81 1.55 6.40
N ARG A 262 -19.68 0.55 6.20
CA ARG A 262 -21.12 0.78 5.93
C ARG A 262 -21.85 1.25 7.17
N GLU A 263 -21.51 0.70 8.34
CA GLU A 263 -22.11 1.08 9.62
C GLU A 263 -21.66 2.51 10.03
N LEU A 264 -20.47 2.94 9.63
CA LEU A 264 -20.01 4.33 9.77
C LEU A 264 -20.91 5.35 9.05
N LEU A 265 -21.61 4.95 7.97
CA LEU A 265 -22.60 5.84 7.35
C LEU A 265 -23.72 6.16 8.34
N LEU A 266 -24.20 5.15 9.08
CA LEU A 266 -25.26 5.33 10.07
C LEU A 266 -24.79 6.22 11.22
N VAL A 267 -23.54 6.04 11.67
CA VAL A 267 -22.92 6.92 12.67
C VAL A 267 -22.85 8.36 12.19
N MET A 268 -22.34 8.58 10.98
CA MET A 268 -22.24 9.90 10.37
C MET A 268 -23.61 10.60 10.29
N LYS A 269 -24.66 9.87 9.90
CA LYS A 269 -26.04 10.39 9.85
C LYS A 269 -26.59 10.68 11.24
N ASN A 270 -26.34 9.82 12.22
CA ASN A 270 -26.80 10.00 13.60
C ASN A 270 -26.10 11.18 14.31
N ASP A 271 -24.84 11.44 13.95
CA ASP A 271 -24.07 12.61 14.42
C ASP A 271 -24.51 13.92 13.74
N GLY A 272 -25.42 13.86 12.75
CA GLY A 272 -26.01 15.02 12.10
C GLY A 272 -25.33 15.48 10.81
N HIS A 273 -24.46 14.66 10.20
CA HIS A 273 -23.75 15.02 8.97
C HIS A 273 -24.35 14.38 7.72
N ALA A 274 -24.50 15.18 6.65
CA ALA A 274 -25.03 14.72 5.37
C ALA A 274 -23.97 14.02 4.52
N TYR A 275 -24.38 12.96 3.81
CA TYR A 275 -23.54 12.25 2.86
C TYR A 275 -23.27 13.10 1.62
N ASN A 276 -22.10 12.94 1.00
CA ASN A 276 -21.73 13.64 -0.24
C ASN A 276 -21.19 12.67 -1.30
N VAL A 277 -20.79 13.20 -2.46
CA VAL A 277 -20.23 12.41 -3.57
C VAL A 277 -18.97 11.64 -3.16
N ASP A 278 -18.13 12.19 -2.28
CA ASP A 278 -16.93 11.50 -1.76
C ASP A 278 -17.28 10.31 -0.87
N THR A 279 -18.38 10.41 -0.12
CA THR A 279 -18.92 9.28 0.64
C THR A 279 -19.26 8.13 -0.30
N ILE A 280 -20.05 8.40 -1.35
CA ILE A 280 -20.44 7.40 -2.35
C ILE A 280 -19.22 6.82 -3.08
N ASN A 281 -18.29 7.69 -3.51
CA ASN A 281 -17.06 7.28 -4.18
C ASN A 281 -16.17 6.41 -3.29
N SER A 282 -16.07 6.72 -1.99
CA SER A 282 -15.33 5.89 -1.03
C SER A 282 -15.97 4.51 -0.89
N MET A 283 -17.30 4.43 -0.83
CA MET A 283 -18.04 3.16 -0.76
C MET A 283 -17.86 2.31 -2.03
N ILE A 284 -17.87 2.93 -3.22
CA ILE A 284 -17.65 2.25 -4.50
C ILE A 284 -16.17 1.85 -4.64
N LYS A 285 -15.22 2.70 -4.24
CA LYS A 285 -13.78 2.38 -4.25
C LYS A 285 -13.49 1.09 -3.48
N MET A 286 -14.12 0.89 -2.33
CA MET A 286 -14.00 -0.35 -1.53
C MET A 286 -14.47 -1.60 -2.29
N LEU A 287 -15.39 -1.46 -3.24
CA LEU A 287 -15.88 -2.58 -4.05
C LEU A 287 -14.83 -3.10 -5.03
N SER A 288 -13.81 -2.30 -5.38
CA SER A 288 -12.69 -2.78 -6.19
C SER A 288 -11.89 -3.87 -5.47
N THR A 289 -11.66 -3.71 -4.16
CA THR A 289 -11.05 -4.76 -3.34
C THR A 289 -12.01 -5.94 -3.14
N HIS A 290 -13.30 -5.68 -2.90
CA HIS A 290 -14.31 -6.74 -2.79
C HIS A 290 -14.38 -7.61 -4.06
N ALA A 291 -14.31 -7.00 -5.26
CA ALA A 291 -14.28 -7.72 -6.53
C ALA A 291 -13.11 -8.72 -6.60
N ASN A 292 -12.01 -8.41 -5.91
CA ASN A 292 -10.76 -9.15 -5.87
C ASN A 292 -10.63 -10.12 -4.69
N ILE A 293 -11.71 -10.35 -3.93
CA ILE A 293 -11.73 -11.32 -2.84
C ILE A 293 -12.76 -12.43 -3.14
N ARG A 294 -12.55 -13.60 -2.54
CA ARG A 294 -13.53 -14.70 -2.55
C ARG A 294 -14.79 -14.25 -1.83
N GLY A 295 -15.89 -14.13 -2.57
CA GLY A 295 -17.15 -13.63 -2.03
C GLY A 295 -18.34 -14.15 -2.82
N ASN A 296 -19.43 -14.39 -2.09
CA ASN A 296 -20.70 -14.89 -2.64
C ASN A 296 -21.56 -13.75 -3.21
N THR A 297 -21.30 -12.50 -2.82
CA THR A 297 -22.07 -11.35 -3.26
C THR A 297 -21.63 -10.87 -4.65
N SER A 298 -22.60 -10.55 -5.51
CA SER A 298 -22.33 -9.87 -6.78
C SER A 298 -21.81 -8.45 -6.54
N THR A 299 -20.67 -8.11 -7.15
CA THR A 299 -20.10 -6.75 -7.06
C THR A 299 -21.01 -5.74 -7.76
N PHE A 300 -21.58 -6.07 -8.92
CA PHE A 300 -22.51 -5.19 -9.65
C PHE A 300 -23.76 -4.88 -8.83
N GLY A 301 -24.29 -5.89 -8.11
CA GLY A 301 -25.41 -5.68 -7.20
C GLY A 301 -25.09 -4.73 -6.04
N LEU A 302 -23.84 -4.69 -5.57
CA LEU A 302 -23.40 -3.73 -4.55
C LEU A 302 -23.21 -2.32 -5.13
N VAL A 303 -22.64 -2.21 -6.34
CA VAL A 303 -22.53 -0.92 -7.05
C VAL A 303 -23.92 -0.31 -7.24
N LEU A 304 -24.88 -1.10 -7.75
CA LEU A 304 -26.25 -0.65 -7.97
C LEU A 304 -26.90 -0.15 -6.67
N LYS A 305 -26.67 -0.82 -5.54
CA LYS A 305 -27.18 -0.35 -4.24
C LYS A 305 -26.63 1.03 -3.85
N TYR A 306 -25.36 1.29 -4.13
CA TYR A 306 -24.77 2.60 -3.83
C TYR A 306 -25.22 3.68 -4.81
N LEU A 307 -25.42 3.35 -6.10
CA LEU A 307 -26.02 4.28 -7.06
C LEU A 307 -27.47 4.62 -6.69
N GLN A 308 -28.27 3.62 -6.32
CA GLN A 308 -29.64 3.84 -5.83
C GLN A 308 -29.68 4.66 -4.54
N LEU A 309 -28.69 4.49 -3.65
CA LEU A 309 -28.53 5.32 -2.46
C LEU A 309 -28.24 6.78 -2.85
N SER A 310 -27.33 7.00 -3.82
CA SER A 310 -27.02 8.31 -4.39
C SER A 310 -28.29 8.98 -4.94
N ALA A 311 -29.08 8.24 -5.72
CA ALA A 311 -30.34 8.70 -6.29
C ALA A 311 -31.34 9.16 -5.22
N ARG A 312 -31.55 8.34 -4.17
CA ARG A 312 -32.49 8.64 -3.08
C ARG A 312 -32.09 9.86 -2.25
N LEU A 313 -30.80 10.16 -2.18
CA LEU A 313 -30.25 11.27 -1.42
C LEU A 313 -29.97 12.50 -2.29
N ASN A 314 -30.31 12.43 -3.59
CA ASN A 314 -30.02 13.46 -4.58
C ASN A 314 -28.53 13.87 -4.62
N ILE A 315 -27.63 12.87 -4.50
CA ILE A 315 -26.19 13.07 -4.62
C ILE A 315 -25.81 12.81 -6.08
N GLU A 316 -25.29 13.84 -6.73
CA GLU A 316 -24.77 13.74 -8.09
C GLU A 316 -23.48 12.92 -8.13
N ILE A 317 -23.34 12.10 -9.18
CA ILE A 317 -22.13 11.33 -9.44
C ILE A 317 -21.15 12.14 -10.30
N ASN A 318 -19.87 11.77 -10.25
CA ASN A 318 -18.82 12.44 -11.01
C ASN A 318 -17.98 11.46 -11.85
N LEU A 319 -17.02 11.98 -12.62
CA LEU A 319 -16.11 11.15 -13.43
C LEU A 319 -15.26 10.19 -12.57
N GLY A 320 -15.02 10.54 -11.30
CA GLY A 320 -14.40 9.65 -10.32
C GLY A 320 -15.21 8.37 -10.09
N THR A 321 -16.53 8.49 -10.01
CA THR A 321 -17.46 7.35 -9.87
C THR A 321 -17.28 6.34 -11.00
N TYR A 322 -17.22 6.81 -12.25
CA TYR A 322 -16.95 5.96 -13.43
C TYR A 322 -15.61 5.23 -13.33
N SER A 323 -14.55 5.94 -12.94
CA SER A 323 -13.21 5.36 -12.75
C SER A 323 -13.19 4.25 -11.69
N TYR A 324 -13.93 4.42 -10.59
CA TYR A 324 -14.05 3.38 -9.56
C TYR A 324 -14.87 2.18 -10.04
N ILE A 325 -16.01 2.40 -10.71
CA ILE A 325 -16.85 1.32 -11.24
C ILE A 325 -16.07 0.50 -12.27
N TYR A 326 -15.35 1.13 -13.19
CA TYR A 326 -14.48 0.43 -14.15
C TYR A 326 -13.49 -0.52 -13.47
N SER A 327 -12.96 -0.12 -12.31
CA SER A 327 -12.01 -0.93 -11.53
C SER A 327 -12.65 -2.16 -10.87
N THR A 328 -13.98 -2.18 -10.74
CA THR A 328 -14.72 -3.33 -10.20
C THR A 328 -15.04 -4.38 -11.26
N ILE A 329 -15.02 -4.00 -12.55
CA ILE A 329 -15.28 -4.88 -13.67
C ILE A 329 -14.03 -5.75 -13.90
N LYS A 330 -14.21 -7.06 -13.99
CA LYS A 330 -13.11 -8.01 -14.31
C LYS A 330 -13.15 -8.53 -15.73
N ASN A 331 -14.36 -8.78 -16.24
CA ASN A 331 -14.57 -9.31 -17.57
C ASN A 331 -14.21 -8.26 -18.62
N ILE A 332 -13.35 -8.63 -19.57
CA ILE A 332 -12.85 -7.70 -20.59
C ILE A 332 -13.95 -7.21 -21.54
N HIS A 333 -14.91 -8.07 -21.90
CA HIS A 333 -16.03 -7.69 -22.76
C HIS A 333 -16.98 -6.70 -22.08
N LEU A 334 -17.16 -6.82 -20.77
CA LEU A 334 -17.92 -5.83 -20.00
C LEU A 334 -17.17 -4.50 -19.89
N LYS A 335 -15.83 -4.50 -19.81
CA LYS A 335 -15.03 -3.26 -19.84
C LYS A 335 -15.14 -2.54 -21.19
N GLU A 336 -15.13 -3.29 -22.29
CA GLU A 336 -15.37 -2.75 -23.63
C GLU A 336 -16.76 -2.13 -23.74
N ASN A 337 -17.80 -2.86 -23.33
CA ASN A 337 -19.17 -2.36 -23.34
C ASN A 337 -19.34 -1.11 -22.44
N PHE A 338 -18.65 -1.07 -21.29
CA PHE A 338 -18.64 0.09 -20.40
C PHE A 338 -18.11 1.35 -21.10
N LEU A 339 -16.95 1.22 -21.76
CA LEU A 339 -16.31 2.33 -22.47
C LEU A 339 -17.13 2.77 -23.69
N LYS A 340 -17.68 1.81 -24.44
CA LYS A 340 -18.59 2.12 -25.55
C LYS A 340 -19.80 2.92 -25.08
N LYS A 341 -20.46 2.49 -24.00
CA LYS A 341 -21.62 3.20 -23.45
C LYS A 341 -21.29 4.62 -22.97
N MET A 342 -20.11 4.83 -22.39
CA MET A 342 -19.66 6.18 -22.04
C MET A 342 -19.53 7.06 -23.28
N GLN A 343 -18.91 6.52 -24.34
CA GLN A 343 -18.77 7.23 -25.60
C GLN A 343 -20.11 7.53 -26.27
N ASP A 344 -21.01 6.54 -26.32
CA ASP A 344 -22.35 6.66 -26.91
C ASP A 344 -23.19 7.77 -26.26
N HIS A 345 -22.89 8.14 -24.99
CA HIS A 345 -23.57 9.20 -24.24
C HIS A 345 -22.72 10.46 -24.04
N GLY A 346 -21.61 10.60 -24.79
CA GLY A 346 -20.80 11.81 -24.72
C GLY A 346 -20.07 12.01 -23.39
N ILE A 347 -19.76 10.96 -22.62
CA ILE A 347 -19.15 11.06 -21.28
C ILE A 347 -17.61 11.03 -21.36
N PRO A 348 -16.91 12.07 -20.87
CA PRO A 348 -15.44 12.13 -20.86
C PRO A 348 -14.78 11.00 -20.09
N ILE A 349 -13.66 10.48 -20.62
CA ILE A 349 -12.84 9.49 -19.92
C ILE A 349 -11.74 10.22 -19.13
N PRO A 350 -11.76 10.19 -17.79
CA PRO A 350 -10.75 10.89 -16.99
C PRO A 350 -9.38 10.21 -17.10
N LYS A 351 -8.31 10.98 -16.92
CA LYS A 351 -6.92 10.49 -16.95
C LYS A 351 -6.67 9.31 -16.00
N SER A 352 -7.28 9.34 -14.81
CA SER A 352 -7.18 8.25 -13.83
C SER A 352 -7.73 6.91 -14.35
N MET A 353 -8.69 6.95 -15.27
CA MET A 353 -9.28 5.78 -15.91
C MET A 353 -8.46 5.35 -17.12
N MET A 354 -7.92 6.29 -17.91
CA MET A 354 -7.00 5.99 -19.02
C MET A 354 -5.81 5.14 -18.56
N VAL A 355 -5.19 5.48 -17.42
CA VAL A 355 -4.09 4.68 -16.84
C VAL A 355 -4.52 3.25 -16.51
N LYS A 356 -5.79 3.03 -16.11
CA LYS A 356 -6.32 1.69 -15.83
C LYS A 356 -6.61 0.91 -17.11
N VAL A 357 -7.09 1.57 -18.15
CA VAL A 357 -7.26 0.98 -19.49
C VAL A 357 -5.89 0.53 -20.02
N LEU A 358 -4.87 1.37 -19.86
CA LEU A 358 -3.49 1.03 -20.20
C LEU A 358 -2.97 -0.19 -19.42
N ASP A 359 -3.25 -0.27 -18.11
CA ASP A 359 -2.90 -1.43 -17.30
C ASP A 359 -3.55 -2.74 -17.79
N ASP A 360 -4.74 -2.67 -18.39
CA ASP A 360 -5.38 -3.83 -18.98
C ASP A 360 -4.82 -4.16 -20.35
N PHE A 361 -4.47 -3.15 -21.16
CA PHE A 361 -3.78 -3.34 -22.44
C PHE A 361 -2.40 -4.00 -22.26
N ALA A 362 -1.58 -3.47 -21.34
CA ALA A 362 -0.23 -3.95 -21.09
C ALA A 362 -0.17 -5.41 -20.61
N LYS A 363 -1.27 -5.98 -20.11
CA LYS A 363 -1.34 -7.42 -19.77
C LYS A 363 -1.49 -8.33 -21.01
N THR A 364 -1.77 -7.75 -22.17
CA THR A 364 -2.15 -8.48 -23.40
C THR A 364 -1.08 -8.46 -24.46
N THR A 365 -0.05 -7.64 -24.28
CA THR A 365 1.12 -7.56 -25.15
C THR A 365 2.38 -7.90 -24.37
N THR A 366 3.38 -8.42 -25.08
CA THR A 366 4.73 -8.64 -24.58
C THR A 366 5.72 -7.60 -25.09
N ASP A 367 5.31 -6.78 -26.06
CA ASP A 367 6.15 -5.74 -26.66
C ASP A 367 5.80 -4.37 -26.06
N TYR A 368 6.78 -3.73 -25.43
CA TYR A 368 6.61 -2.40 -24.84
C TYR A 368 6.43 -1.30 -25.91
N HIS A 369 6.91 -1.50 -27.14
CA HIS A 369 6.64 -0.57 -28.24
C HIS A 369 5.16 -0.55 -28.62
N GLU A 370 4.44 -1.66 -28.46
CA GLU A 370 2.99 -1.68 -28.64
C GLU A 370 2.28 -0.87 -27.55
N VAL A 371 2.79 -0.89 -26.32
CA VAL A 371 2.29 -0.06 -25.22
C VAL A 371 2.49 1.42 -25.54
N ILE A 372 3.67 1.81 -26.03
CA ILE A 372 3.96 3.19 -26.47
C ILE A 372 3.02 3.59 -27.61
N ASN A 373 2.92 2.74 -28.66
CA ASN A 373 2.01 2.98 -29.78
C ASN A 373 0.55 3.11 -29.32
N PHE A 374 0.12 2.33 -28.33
CA PHE A 374 -1.22 2.43 -27.76
C PHE A 374 -1.41 3.76 -27.02
N ILE A 375 -0.41 4.22 -26.26
CA ILE A 375 -0.49 5.51 -25.58
C ILE A 375 -0.55 6.68 -26.60
N GLU A 376 0.32 6.66 -27.60
CA GLU A 376 0.45 7.74 -28.58
C GLU A 376 -0.69 7.75 -29.61
N LYS A 377 -1.01 6.59 -30.20
CA LYS A 377 -1.96 6.49 -31.31
C LYS A 377 -3.37 6.21 -30.86
N ASP A 378 -3.56 5.42 -29.80
CA ASP A 378 -4.88 4.97 -29.34
C ASP A 378 -5.42 5.86 -28.21
N LEU A 379 -4.59 6.20 -27.22
CA LEU A 379 -4.94 7.14 -26.16
C LEU A 379 -4.54 8.59 -26.49
N GLY A 380 -4.02 8.88 -27.69
CA GLY A 380 -3.64 10.22 -28.16
C GLY A 380 -2.81 11.05 -27.18
N TYR A 381 -1.94 10.41 -26.40
CA TYR A 381 -1.17 11.04 -25.33
C TYR A 381 0.33 11.03 -25.65
N GLU A 382 0.77 11.92 -26.53
CA GLU A 382 2.16 11.98 -27.01
C GLU A 382 3.17 12.44 -25.93
N THR A 383 2.71 13.14 -24.89
CA THR A 383 3.55 13.64 -23.78
C THR A 383 3.74 12.62 -22.65
N TRP A 384 3.50 11.33 -22.92
CA TRP A 384 3.54 10.26 -21.92
C TRP A 384 4.87 10.12 -21.19
N ALA A 385 5.99 10.48 -21.84
CA ALA A 385 7.32 10.38 -21.25
C ALA A 385 7.53 11.36 -20.08
N ILE A 386 6.82 12.50 -20.08
CA ILE A 386 6.88 13.53 -19.03
C ILE A 386 5.91 13.19 -17.90
N ASP A 387 4.80 12.52 -18.20
CA ASP A 387 3.83 12.13 -17.19
C ASP A 387 4.27 10.86 -16.46
N SER A 388 4.58 11.02 -15.17
CA SER A 388 5.05 9.91 -14.33
C SER A 388 4.09 8.74 -14.30
N LYS A 389 2.76 8.90 -14.42
CA LYS A 389 1.83 7.77 -14.38
C LYS A 389 1.91 6.91 -15.64
N PHE A 390 2.14 7.50 -16.80
CA PHE A 390 2.26 6.78 -18.06
C PHE A 390 3.66 6.22 -18.27
N SER A 391 4.71 7.02 -18.04
CA SER A 391 6.11 6.58 -18.15
C SER A 391 6.39 5.36 -17.27
N ASN A 392 5.86 5.36 -16.03
CA ASN A 392 5.92 4.23 -15.10
C ASN A 392 5.41 2.91 -15.70
N LYS A 393 4.35 2.95 -16.52
CA LYS A 393 3.77 1.75 -17.14
C LYS A 393 4.63 1.22 -18.27
N VAL A 394 5.17 2.13 -19.08
CA VAL A 394 6.08 1.78 -20.18
C VAL A 394 7.35 1.14 -19.61
N ILE A 395 7.96 1.76 -18.60
CA ILE A 395 9.20 1.28 -17.98
C ILE A 395 9.00 -0.06 -17.26
N TYR A 396 7.85 -0.25 -16.59
CA TYR A 396 7.49 -1.56 -16.05
C TYR A 396 7.39 -2.62 -17.14
N SER A 397 6.74 -2.31 -18.27
CA SER A 397 6.57 -3.24 -19.40
C SER A 397 7.90 -3.60 -20.04
N GLN A 398 8.78 -2.61 -20.24
CA GLN A 398 10.12 -2.82 -20.77
C GLN A 398 10.92 -3.74 -19.84
N ALA A 399 10.99 -3.45 -18.53
CA ALA A 399 11.72 -4.28 -17.58
C ALA A 399 11.16 -5.70 -17.44
N LEU A 400 9.85 -5.87 -17.58
CA LEU A 400 9.19 -7.17 -17.54
C LEU A 400 9.60 -8.06 -18.72
N HIS A 401 9.89 -7.46 -19.88
CA HIS A 401 10.15 -8.14 -21.15
C HIS A 401 11.56 -7.92 -21.71
N ALA A 402 12.46 -7.32 -20.92
CA ALA A 402 13.85 -7.10 -21.29
C ALA A 402 14.62 -8.41 -21.44
N ASN A 403 15.47 -8.48 -22.45
CA ASN A 403 16.34 -9.62 -22.72
C ASN A 403 17.58 -9.60 -21.79
N ALA A 404 18.33 -10.70 -21.72
CA ALA A 404 19.51 -10.83 -20.85
C ALA A 404 20.64 -9.79 -21.12
N ASN A 405 20.68 -9.20 -22.31
CA ASN A 405 21.69 -8.24 -22.76
C ASN A 405 21.15 -6.82 -22.95
N ASP A 406 19.96 -6.52 -22.41
CA ASP A 406 19.30 -5.25 -22.68
C ASP A 406 19.96 -4.10 -21.90
N ALA A 407 20.98 -3.48 -22.52
CA ALA A 407 21.63 -2.26 -22.05
C ALA A 407 20.66 -1.05 -22.00
N GLU A 408 19.40 -1.23 -22.43
CA GLU A 408 18.40 -0.17 -22.52
C GLU A 408 17.61 0.08 -21.23
N LEU A 409 17.80 -0.73 -20.18
CA LEU A 409 17.15 -0.51 -18.88
C LEU A 409 17.61 0.77 -18.17
N GLU A 410 18.73 1.36 -18.63
CA GLU A 410 19.38 2.55 -18.05
C GLU A 410 19.11 3.84 -18.85
N LYS A 411 18.37 3.78 -19.98
CA LYS A 411 18.20 4.93 -20.90
C LYS A 411 17.14 5.96 -20.48
N PHE A 412 16.33 5.68 -19.47
CA PHE A 412 15.22 6.56 -19.08
C PHE A 412 15.60 7.49 -17.94
N ASN A 413 14.99 8.67 -17.90
CA ASN A 413 15.06 9.53 -16.73
C ASN A 413 14.27 8.87 -15.60
N ILE A 414 14.96 8.12 -14.74
CA ILE A 414 14.36 7.40 -13.63
C ILE A 414 14.04 8.41 -12.53
N ASP A 415 12.77 8.54 -12.16
CA ASP A 415 12.36 9.15 -10.89
C ASP A 415 12.14 8.09 -9.80
N GLU A 416 11.84 8.51 -8.57
CA GLU A 416 11.64 7.60 -7.44
C GLU A 416 10.55 6.54 -7.74
N TYR A 417 9.43 6.96 -8.33
CA TYR A 417 8.32 6.05 -8.64
C TYR A 417 8.64 5.11 -9.80
N THR A 418 9.44 5.59 -10.75
CA THR A 418 9.95 4.85 -11.91
C THR A 418 10.87 3.73 -11.47
N LEU A 419 11.77 3.99 -10.52
CA LEU A 419 12.65 2.97 -9.94
C LEU A 419 11.86 1.81 -9.34
N LEU A 420 10.78 2.11 -8.61
CA LEU A 420 9.92 1.09 -8.01
C LEU A 420 9.27 0.17 -9.07
N ASN A 421 8.79 0.78 -10.16
CA ASN A 421 8.17 0.04 -11.26
C ASN A 421 9.20 -0.77 -12.05
N LEU A 422 10.38 -0.22 -12.29
CA LEU A 422 11.52 -0.90 -12.90
C LEU A 422 11.89 -2.17 -12.11
N PHE A 423 12.11 -2.05 -10.80
CA PHE A 423 12.44 -3.22 -9.95
C PHE A 423 11.31 -4.25 -9.90
N SER A 424 10.06 -3.79 -9.93
CA SER A 424 8.91 -4.69 -9.99
C SER A 424 8.86 -5.48 -11.32
N GLY A 425 9.28 -4.85 -12.43
CA GLY A 425 9.45 -5.50 -13.73
C GLY A 425 10.59 -6.52 -13.71
N ILE A 426 11.79 -6.11 -13.28
CA ILE A 426 12.98 -6.99 -13.19
C ILE A 426 12.69 -8.24 -12.33
N GLN A 427 12.02 -8.07 -11.19
CA GLN A 427 11.67 -9.19 -10.31
C GLN A 427 10.83 -10.26 -11.05
N ARG A 428 9.88 -9.81 -11.88
CA ARG A 428 8.90 -10.66 -12.57
C ARG A 428 9.39 -11.20 -13.91
N ASN A 429 10.38 -10.57 -14.52
CA ASN A 429 10.99 -11.02 -15.77
C ASN A 429 11.57 -12.43 -15.61
N VAL A 430 11.27 -13.37 -16.50
CA VAL A 430 11.72 -14.77 -16.38
C VAL A 430 13.10 -14.99 -17.00
N GLU A 431 13.50 -14.13 -17.93
CA GLU A 431 14.69 -14.28 -18.77
C GLU A 431 15.94 -13.68 -18.11
N LEU A 432 15.77 -12.61 -17.33
CA LEU A 432 16.88 -11.95 -16.62
C LEU A 432 17.53 -12.85 -15.56
N GLN A 433 18.86 -12.95 -15.62
CA GLN A 433 19.71 -13.65 -14.65
C GLN A 433 20.37 -12.68 -13.65
N ASP A 434 20.67 -13.17 -12.44
CA ASP A 434 21.28 -12.41 -11.33
C ASP A 434 20.54 -11.08 -11.02
N LYS A 435 19.21 -11.15 -10.91
CA LYS A 435 18.33 -9.98 -10.75
C LYS A 435 18.68 -9.11 -9.54
N ALA A 436 19.06 -9.73 -8.43
CA ALA A 436 19.43 -9.00 -7.22
C ALA A 436 20.64 -8.09 -7.45
N PHE A 437 21.64 -8.58 -8.20
CA PHE A 437 22.82 -7.80 -8.56
C PHE A 437 22.43 -6.60 -9.43
N SER A 438 21.62 -6.80 -10.47
CA SER A 438 21.15 -5.71 -11.33
C SER A 438 20.36 -4.66 -10.55
N MET A 439 19.48 -5.07 -9.63
CA MET A 439 18.76 -4.14 -8.78
C MET A 439 19.68 -3.34 -7.85
N ILE A 440 20.71 -3.96 -7.27
CA ILE A 440 21.68 -3.25 -6.41
C ILE A 440 22.49 -2.25 -7.23
N ARG A 441 22.96 -2.63 -8.43
CA ARG A 441 23.70 -1.71 -9.32
C ARG A 441 22.86 -0.46 -9.65
N ILE A 442 21.64 -0.67 -10.14
CA ILE A 442 20.73 0.42 -10.49
C ILE A 442 20.40 1.27 -9.26
N TYR A 443 20.22 0.66 -8.08
CA TYR A 443 19.99 1.39 -6.83
C TYR A 443 21.18 2.28 -6.46
N VAL A 444 22.42 1.77 -6.56
CA VAL A 444 23.63 2.52 -6.22
C VAL A 444 23.80 3.70 -7.17
N GLU A 445 23.62 3.47 -8.48
CA GLU A 445 23.67 4.54 -9.48
C GLU A 445 22.61 5.62 -9.23
N PHE A 446 21.36 5.21 -9.03
CA PHE A 446 20.26 6.13 -8.72
C PHE A 446 20.48 6.92 -7.42
N SER A 447 21.14 6.30 -6.43
CA SER A 447 21.40 6.92 -5.13
C SER A 447 22.46 8.03 -5.15
N LYS A 448 23.21 8.19 -6.25
CA LYS A 448 24.23 9.24 -6.40
C LYS A 448 23.64 10.63 -6.55
N GLU A 449 22.49 10.72 -7.22
CA GLU A 449 21.90 12.01 -7.54
C GLU A 449 21.40 12.70 -6.27
N SER A 450 21.88 13.93 -6.07
CA SER A 450 21.48 14.74 -4.92
C SER A 450 20.02 15.16 -5.04
N GLY A 451 19.24 14.99 -3.96
CA GLY A 451 17.84 15.41 -3.89
C GLY A 451 16.80 14.29 -4.07
N ARG A 452 17.22 13.02 -4.23
CA ARG A 452 16.30 11.88 -4.30
C ARG A 452 15.68 11.57 -2.93
N ASP A 453 14.35 11.44 -2.89
CA ASP A 453 13.59 11.19 -1.66
C ASP A 453 13.07 9.75 -1.57
N PHE A 454 13.88 8.88 -0.96
CA PHE A 454 13.57 7.47 -0.76
C PHE A 454 12.39 7.21 0.17
N THR A 455 11.97 8.19 1.00
CA THR A 455 10.85 8.02 1.93
C THR A 455 9.53 7.75 1.19
N LYS A 456 9.43 8.19 -0.07
CA LYS A 456 8.28 7.94 -0.95
C LYS A 456 8.20 6.49 -1.44
N ILE A 457 9.31 5.75 -1.42
CA ILE A 457 9.44 4.44 -2.06
C ILE A 457 10.15 3.39 -1.19
N PRO A 458 9.77 3.19 0.10
CA PRO A 458 10.43 2.20 0.96
C PRO A 458 10.37 0.76 0.44
N ARG A 459 9.46 0.51 -0.51
CA ARG A 459 9.27 -0.78 -1.14
C ARG A 459 10.45 -1.22 -2.02
N ILE A 460 11.34 -0.32 -2.44
CA ILE A 460 12.56 -0.74 -3.16
C ILE A 460 13.42 -1.70 -2.32
N PHE A 461 13.53 -1.44 -1.01
CA PHE A 461 14.29 -2.30 -0.10
C PHE A 461 13.61 -3.65 0.05
N GLN A 462 12.27 -3.71 0.05
CA GLN A 462 11.53 -4.97 -0.02
C GLN A 462 11.88 -5.77 -1.29
N LEU A 463 11.91 -5.11 -2.45
CA LEU A 463 12.17 -5.78 -3.72
C LEU A 463 13.60 -6.33 -3.79
N ILE A 464 14.59 -5.52 -3.41
CA ILE A 464 16.00 -5.94 -3.35
C ILE A 464 16.17 -7.11 -2.38
N SER A 465 15.69 -6.97 -1.13
CA SER A 465 15.84 -8.03 -0.12
C SER A 465 15.16 -9.34 -0.54
N ARG A 466 13.96 -9.29 -1.11
CA ARG A 466 13.27 -10.51 -1.59
C ARG A 466 13.99 -11.14 -2.77
N GLN A 467 14.56 -10.33 -3.66
CA GLN A 467 15.32 -10.85 -4.79
C GLN A 467 16.63 -11.48 -4.32
N LEU A 468 17.35 -10.86 -3.37
CA LEU A 468 18.53 -11.44 -2.72
C LEU A 468 18.22 -12.81 -2.10
N ILE A 469 17.13 -12.92 -1.33
CA ILE A 469 16.70 -14.18 -0.72
C ILE A 469 16.36 -15.24 -1.78
N THR A 470 15.86 -14.80 -2.94
CA THR A 470 15.48 -15.70 -4.05
C THR A 470 16.69 -16.19 -4.84
N ASP A 471 17.66 -15.30 -5.09
CA ASP A 471 18.88 -15.61 -5.85
C ASP A 471 19.89 -16.39 -4.96
N LEU A 472 19.90 -16.14 -3.65
CA LEU A 472 20.77 -16.78 -2.67
C LEU A 472 20.03 -17.81 -1.78
N LYS A 473 19.21 -18.67 -2.39
CA LYS A 473 18.45 -19.71 -1.65
C LYS A 473 19.33 -20.80 -1.04
N ASP A 474 20.53 -21.00 -1.60
CA ASP A 474 21.48 -22.03 -1.18
C ASP A 474 21.94 -21.78 0.27
N VAL A 475 21.84 -22.83 1.10
CA VAL A 475 22.25 -22.81 2.51
C VAL A 475 23.72 -22.41 2.65
N ARG A 476 24.58 -22.80 1.72
CA ARG A 476 26.02 -22.47 1.75
C ARG A 476 26.30 -20.97 1.65
N LYS A 477 25.32 -20.18 1.20
CA LYS A 477 25.41 -18.74 1.02
C LYS A 477 24.70 -17.94 2.10
N ILE A 478 24.25 -18.59 3.18
CA ILE A 478 23.44 -17.94 4.22
C ILE A 478 24.19 -16.82 4.96
N GLU A 479 25.51 -16.97 5.15
CA GLU A 479 26.35 -15.93 5.74
C GLU A 479 26.44 -14.70 4.83
N THR A 480 26.76 -14.90 3.55
CA THR A 480 26.74 -13.87 2.51
C THR A 480 25.37 -13.18 2.45
N LEU A 481 24.30 -13.96 2.44
CA LEU A 481 22.93 -13.43 2.43
C LEU A 481 22.65 -12.59 3.67
N SER A 482 23.06 -13.04 4.86
CA SER A 482 22.91 -12.27 6.10
C SER A 482 23.65 -10.94 6.03
N TYR A 483 24.92 -10.96 5.60
CA TYR A 483 25.71 -9.74 5.40
C TYR A 483 25.05 -8.76 4.43
N LEU A 484 24.67 -9.22 3.23
CA LEU A 484 24.01 -8.36 2.23
C LEU A 484 22.67 -7.81 2.73
N LEU A 485 21.87 -8.62 3.44
CA LEU A 485 20.62 -8.13 4.04
C LEU A 485 20.87 -7.06 5.11
N ARG A 486 21.92 -7.22 5.94
CA ARG A 486 22.33 -6.18 6.91
C ARG A 486 22.80 -4.90 6.20
N CYS A 487 23.51 -4.99 5.07
CA CYS A 487 23.86 -3.84 4.23
C CYS A 487 22.61 -3.12 3.69
N ILE A 488 21.62 -3.86 3.19
CA ILE A 488 20.35 -3.26 2.71
C ILE A 488 19.56 -2.63 3.86
N ILE A 489 19.55 -3.23 5.06
CA ILE A 489 18.91 -2.65 6.26
C ILE A 489 19.64 -1.38 6.71
N TYR A 490 20.97 -1.36 6.63
CA TYR A 490 21.79 -0.18 6.91
C TYR A 490 21.46 0.96 5.93
N GLU A 491 21.46 0.68 4.63
CA GLU A 491 21.07 1.64 3.58
C GLU A 491 19.64 2.17 3.79
N ALA A 492 18.68 1.27 4.09
CA ALA A 492 17.31 1.68 4.39
C ALA A 492 17.24 2.57 5.64
N THR A 493 18.04 2.27 6.67
CA THR A 493 18.11 3.08 7.89
C THR A 493 18.56 4.50 7.59
N GLN A 494 19.58 4.67 6.74
CA GLN A 494 20.10 5.97 6.35
C GLN A 494 19.13 6.73 5.42
N LYS A 495 18.72 6.10 4.33
CA LYS A 495 17.94 6.76 3.27
C LYS A 495 16.49 7.06 3.67
N LEU A 496 15.92 6.27 4.59
CA LEU A 496 14.56 6.50 5.12
C LEU A 496 14.58 7.26 6.46
N ASN A 497 15.75 7.59 6.99
CA ASN A 497 15.94 8.16 8.32
C ASN A 497 15.18 7.34 9.40
N LEU A 498 15.49 6.04 9.50
CA LEU A 498 14.78 5.16 10.44
C LEU A 498 15.32 5.32 11.88
N PRO A 499 14.44 5.35 12.89
CA PRO A 499 14.86 5.46 14.28
C PRO A 499 15.55 4.18 14.78
N ILE A 500 16.74 4.33 15.37
CA ILE A 500 17.51 3.23 15.99
C ILE A 500 17.22 3.23 17.49
N GLU A 501 16.06 2.69 17.86
CA GLU A 501 15.58 2.65 19.24
C GLU A 501 15.45 1.22 19.76
N VAL A 502 15.85 1.00 21.01
CA VAL A 502 15.74 -0.29 21.70
C VAL A 502 15.00 -0.08 23.01
N ILE A 503 13.91 -0.83 23.22
CA ILE A 503 13.20 -0.84 24.50
C ILE A 503 13.93 -1.77 25.46
N ASP A 504 14.34 -1.25 26.62
CA ASP A 504 14.84 -2.04 27.74
C ASP A 504 13.70 -2.23 28.75
N TYR A 505 13.41 -3.50 29.06
CA TYR A 505 12.31 -3.91 29.94
C TYR A 505 12.74 -3.97 31.42
N GLY A 506 13.98 -3.60 31.76
CA GLY A 506 14.49 -3.54 33.14
C GLY A 506 14.81 -4.90 33.77
N ASN A 507 14.57 -6.01 33.06
CA ASN A 507 14.84 -7.38 33.49
C ASN A 507 15.95 -8.06 32.67
N GLY A 508 16.85 -7.26 32.09
CA GLY A 508 17.89 -7.72 31.17
C GLY A 508 17.39 -8.09 29.77
N LYS A 509 16.07 -8.09 29.52
CA LYS A 509 15.51 -8.32 28.17
C LYS A 509 15.43 -6.99 27.42
N ARG A 510 15.95 -7.00 26.21
CA ARG A 510 15.86 -5.88 25.26
C ARG A 510 15.03 -6.27 24.05
N SER A 511 14.25 -5.31 23.55
CA SER A 511 13.51 -5.50 22.31
C SER A 511 14.45 -5.41 21.10
N LEU A 512 14.06 -5.96 19.95
CA LEU A 512 14.77 -5.72 18.69
C LEU A 512 14.77 -4.21 18.34
N PRO A 513 15.82 -3.71 17.66
CA PRO A 513 15.85 -2.32 17.19
C PRO A 513 14.65 -1.94 16.32
N GLU A 514 14.12 -0.72 16.47
CA GLU A 514 12.93 -0.28 15.74
C GLU A 514 13.15 -0.17 14.23
N ASN A 515 14.32 0.28 13.78
CA ASN A 515 14.69 0.29 12.36
C ASN A 515 14.59 -1.13 11.74
N TYR A 516 15.12 -2.15 12.43
CA TYR A 516 14.98 -3.54 12.00
C TYR A 516 13.51 -3.98 12.02
N LYS A 517 12.72 -3.66 13.06
CA LYS A 517 11.29 -3.99 13.10
C LYS A 517 10.49 -3.34 11.95
N ILE A 518 10.84 -2.13 11.54
CA ILE A 518 10.23 -1.44 10.40
C ILE A 518 10.57 -2.18 9.10
N VAL A 519 11.86 -2.43 8.83
CA VAL A 519 12.30 -3.13 7.62
C VAL A 519 11.75 -4.56 7.57
N SER A 520 11.76 -5.28 8.68
CA SER A 520 11.19 -6.63 8.80
C SER A 520 9.70 -6.68 8.47
N ARG A 521 8.92 -5.64 8.84
CA ARG A 521 7.51 -5.52 8.43
C ARG A 521 7.34 -5.20 6.95
N ILE A 522 8.23 -4.39 6.38
CA ILE A 522 8.23 -4.05 4.95
C ILE A 522 8.59 -5.28 4.11
N VAL A 523 9.65 -6.03 4.46
CA VAL A 523 10.10 -7.23 3.74
C VAL A 523 9.12 -8.40 3.96
N GLY A 524 8.66 -8.59 5.19
CA GLY A 524 7.69 -9.59 5.62
C GLY A 524 8.31 -10.95 5.95
N ARG A 525 7.52 -12.02 5.79
CA ARG A 525 7.86 -13.39 6.19
C ARG A 525 9.20 -13.90 5.64
N ALA A 526 9.60 -13.47 4.45
CA ALA A 526 10.85 -13.89 3.83
C ALA A 526 12.09 -13.56 4.69
N LEU A 527 12.12 -12.39 5.35
CA LEU A 527 13.22 -12.04 6.25
C LEU A 527 13.20 -12.89 7.51
N GLN A 528 12.02 -13.12 8.08
CA GLN A 528 11.83 -13.99 9.25
C GLN A 528 12.27 -15.43 8.99
N GLU A 529 12.06 -15.93 7.77
CA GLU A 529 12.55 -17.24 7.34
C GLU A 529 14.07 -17.31 7.30
N VAL A 530 14.74 -16.24 6.85
CA VAL A 530 16.21 -16.16 6.89
C VAL A 530 16.70 -16.13 8.34
N ASP A 531 16.09 -15.33 9.20
CA ASP A 531 16.47 -15.28 10.62
C ASP A 531 16.26 -16.63 11.31
N ALA A 532 15.18 -17.35 11.01
CA ALA A 532 14.97 -18.69 11.53
C ALA A 532 16.04 -19.69 11.08
N LYS A 533 16.51 -19.57 9.82
CA LYS A 533 17.64 -20.38 9.32
C LYS A 533 18.95 -20.02 10.02
N ILE A 534 19.22 -18.74 10.25
CA ILE A 534 20.41 -18.28 10.99
C ILE A 534 20.37 -18.79 12.43
N THR A 535 19.22 -18.68 13.11
CA THR A 535 19.03 -19.21 14.46
C THR A 535 19.29 -20.71 14.51
N TYR A 536 18.71 -21.48 13.58
CA TYR A 536 18.97 -22.92 13.50
C TYR A 536 20.46 -23.24 13.32
N VAL A 537 21.13 -22.55 12.39
CA VAL A 537 22.56 -22.75 12.14
C VAL A 537 23.38 -22.48 13.41
N ASN A 538 23.17 -21.34 14.06
CA ASN A 538 23.93 -20.95 15.25
C ASN A 538 23.67 -21.87 16.46
N GLU A 539 22.47 -22.45 16.57
CA GLU A 539 22.12 -23.35 17.67
C GLU A 539 22.60 -24.79 17.45
N ASN A 540 22.71 -25.25 16.20
CA ASN A 540 22.92 -26.66 15.87
C ASN A 540 24.28 -26.97 15.22
N LEU A 541 24.93 -26.01 14.58
CA LEU A 541 26.26 -26.20 13.98
C LEU A 541 27.33 -25.68 14.95
N LYS A 542 28.17 -26.60 15.42
CA LYS A 542 29.38 -26.25 16.19
C LYS A 542 30.35 -25.52 15.25
N ASP A 543 31.02 -24.50 15.77
CA ASP A 543 32.05 -23.69 15.09
C ASP A 543 31.55 -22.75 13.98
N VAL A 544 30.24 -22.52 13.85
CA VAL A 544 29.66 -21.53 12.92
C VAL A 544 28.80 -20.54 13.70
N SER A 545 29.18 -19.25 13.66
CA SER A 545 28.41 -18.16 14.27
C SER A 545 28.12 -17.06 13.25
N ILE A 546 26.91 -17.08 12.70
CA ILE A 546 26.45 -16.10 11.73
C ILE A 546 25.76 -14.95 12.48
N LYS A 547 26.20 -13.72 12.24
CA LYS A 547 25.55 -12.52 12.78
C LYS A 547 24.07 -12.47 12.29
N PRO A 548 23.07 -12.36 13.19
CA PRO A 548 21.67 -12.19 12.81
C PRO A 548 21.41 -10.91 12.02
N THR A 549 20.38 -10.90 11.18
CA THR A 549 20.08 -9.72 10.33
C THR A 549 19.64 -8.48 11.12
N SER A 550 19.27 -8.67 12.39
CA SER A 550 18.91 -7.57 13.31
C SER A 550 20.11 -6.86 13.94
N VAL A 551 21.32 -7.40 13.80
CA VAL A 551 22.55 -6.80 14.32
C VAL A 551 23.03 -5.73 13.35
N LEU A 552 23.42 -4.56 13.88
CA LEU A 552 23.97 -3.46 13.07
C LEU A 552 25.32 -3.86 12.45
N LEU A 553 25.69 -3.20 11.35
CA LEU A 553 27.01 -3.36 10.77
C LEU A 553 28.08 -2.73 11.70
N ASP A 554 29.24 -3.38 11.77
CA ASP A 554 30.44 -2.77 12.35
C ASP A 554 31.18 -1.89 11.32
N ASP A 555 32.16 -1.12 11.79
CA ASP A 555 32.88 -0.15 10.95
C ASP A 555 33.61 -0.83 9.77
N GLN A 556 34.17 -2.03 9.98
CA GLN A 556 34.84 -2.81 8.93
C GLN A 556 33.84 -3.28 7.86
N GLU A 557 32.68 -3.78 8.28
CA GLU A 557 31.60 -4.20 7.39
C GLU A 557 31.04 -3.02 6.56
N ILE A 558 30.99 -1.82 7.16
CA ILE A 558 30.60 -0.58 6.49
C ILE A 558 31.64 -0.17 5.45
N GLU A 559 32.94 -0.25 5.77
CA GLU A 559 34.02 0.04 4.82
C GLU A 559 33.98 -0.90 3.62
N ILE A 560 33.82 -2.21 3.85
CA ILE A 560 33.65 -3.20 2.78
C ILE A 560 32.44 -2.86 1.91
N TRP A 561 31.31 -2.53 2.51
CA TRP A 561 30.10 -2.16 1.76
C TRP A 561 30.30 -0.89 0.92
N ASN A 562 30.98 0.12 1.47
CA ASN A 562 31.29 1.34 0.74
C ASN A 562 32.25 1.09 -0.43
N HIS A 563 33.25 0.22 -0.26
CA HIS A 563 34.14 -0.22 -1.34
C HIS A 563 33.35 -0.94 -2.45
N LEU A 564 32.45 -1.86 -2.08
CA LEU A 564 31.58 -2.56 -3.04
C LEU A 564 30.69 -1.60 -3.82
N LYS A 565 30.15 -0.56 -3.17
CA LYS A 565 29.41 0.49 -3.88
C LYS A 565 30.30 1.19 -4.90
N LEU A 566 31.47 1.69 -4.50
CA LEU A 566 32.41 2.39 -5.39
C LEU A 566 32.81 1.57 -6.64
N GLU A 567 32.93 0.24 -6.52
CA GLU A 567 33.19 -0.62 -7.68
C GLU A 567 32.03 -0.65 -8.67
N LEU A 568 30.78 -0.72 -8.18
CA LEU A 568 29.58 -0.70 -9.02
C LEU A 568 29.38 0.63 -9.73
N GLU A 569 30.07 1.68 -9.25
CA GLU A 569 30.00 3.01 -9.82
C GLU A 569 30.90 3.20 -11.05
N GLN A 570 31.87 2.31 -11.28
CA GLN A 570 32.82 2.44 -12.38
C GLN A 570 32.23 1.93 -13.70
N PRO A 571 32.07 2.78 -14.73
CA PRO A 571 31.42 2.40 -16.00
C PRO A 571 32.22 1.41 -16.85
N ASN A 572 33.47 1.09 -16.49
CA ASN A 572 34.42 0.32 -17.31
C ASN A 572 34.68 -1.12 -16.85
N SER A 573 33.99 -1.66 -15.83
CA SER A 573 34.15 -3.09 -15.48
C SER A 573 33.38 -3.97 -16.49
N ASN A 574 33.91 -4.10 -17.70
CA ASN A 574 33.22 -4.76 -18.83
C ASN A 574 33.01 -6.28 -18.67
N LYS A 575 33.34 -6.87 -17.51
CA LYS A 575 32.95 -8.23 -17.18
C LYS A 575 32.28 -8.24 -15.81
N LYS A 576 30.98 -8.52 -15.82
CA LYS A 576 30.14 -8.79 -14.64
C LYS A 576 30.83 -9.73 -13.64
N GLU A 577 31.63 -10.67 -14.15
CA GLU A 577 32.37 -11.69 -13.41
C GLU A 577 33.53 -11.14 -12.56
N ASP A 578 34.07 -9.96 -12.88
CA ASP A 578 35.25 -9.40 -12.21
C ASP A 578 34.92 -8.60 -10.95
N LEU A 579 33.68 -8.12 -10.82
CA LEU A 579 33.22 -7.29 -9.71
C LEU A 579 33.18 -8.05 -8.38
N LEU A 580 33.69 -7.46 -7.29
CA LEU A 580 33.72 -8.12 -5.99
C LEU A 580 32.31 -8.40 -5.48
N LEU A 581 31.32 -7.54 -5.71
CA LEU A 581 29.94 -7.84 -5.30
C LEU A 581 29.40 -9.08 -6.02
N PHE A 582 29.68 -9.21 -7.32
CA PHE A 582 29.26 -10.39 -8.09
C PHE A 582 29.97 -11.64 -7.59
N LYS A 583 31.28 -11.54 -7.31
CA LYS A 583 32.06 -12.60 -6.67
C LYS A 583 31.48 -12.95 -5.31
N VAL A 584 31.18 -12.00 -4.44
CA VAL A 584 30.55 -12.20 -3.12
C VAL A 584 29.20 -12.91 -3.24
N ILE A 585 28.32 -12.50 -4.16
CA ILE A 585 27.03 -13.17 -4.42
C ILE A 585 27.22 -14.60 -4.94
N ARG A 586 28.30 -14.87 -5.70
CA ARG A 586 28.62 -16.20 -6.25
C ARG A 586 29.39 -17.08 -5.28
N SER A 587 30.29 -16.53 -4.48
CA SER A 587 31.15 -17.19 -3.50
C SER A 587 30.42 -17.27 -2.16
N GLY A 588 29.90 -18.45 -1.86
CA GLY A 588 29.51 -18.80 -0.50
C GLY A 588 29.92 -20.23 -0.25
N GLN A 589 30.83 -20.41 0.69
CA GLN A 589 31.10 -21.69 1.30
C GLN A 589 30.90 -21.47 2.79
N LEU A 590 30.14 -22.35 3.43
CA LEU A 590 30.25 -22.48 4.88
C LEU A 590 31.70 -22.85 5.22
N PRO A 591 32.26 -22.39 6.35
CA PRO A 591 33.67 -22.62 6.71
C PRO A 591 34.14 -24.09 6.61
N ASN A 592 33.21 -25.06 6.61
CA ASN A 592 33.51 -26.48 6.61
C ASN A 592 33.00 -27.27 5.38
N GLY A 593 32.49 -26.64 4.31
CA GLY A 593 32.11 -27.33 3.06
C GLY A 593 31.00 -28.40 3.16
N ALA A 594 30.51 -28.71 4.35
CA ALA A 594 29.48 -29.72 4.59
C ALA A 594 28.14 -29.25 4.03
N ALA A 595 27.51 -30.08 3.21
CA ALA A 595 26.13 -29.90 2.79
C ALA A 595 25.21 -30.12 4.00
N VAL A 596 24.98 -29.06 4.78
CA VAL A 596 23.98 -29.10 5.85
C VAL A 596 22.62 -28.88 5.21
N GLU A 597 21.84 -29.94 5.08
CA GLU A 597 20.43 -29.80 4.76
C GLU A 597 19.72 -29.15 5.96
N LEU A 598 19.13 -27.97 5.75
CA LEU A 598 18.33 -27.31 6.78
C LEU A 598 16.97 -28.02 6.89
N PRO A 599 16.66 -28.69 8.02
CA PRO A 599 15.41 -29.43 8.14
C PRO A 599 14.23 -28.46 8.11
N HIS A 600 13.33 -28.64 7.14
CA HIS A 600 12.18 -27.75 6.96
C HIS A 600 11.33 -27.65 8.23
N GLU A 601 11.13 -28.78 8.93
CA GLU A 601 10.34 -28.85 10.15
C GLU A 601 10.93 -28.01 11.28
N SER A 602 12.24 -28.05 11.50
CA SER A 602 12.93 -27.25 12.53
C SER A 602 12.80 -25.75 12.25
N ILE A 603 12.92 -25.34 10.97
CA ILE A 603 12.71 -23.95 10.57
C ILE A 603 11.26 -23.51 10.83
N GLN A 604 10.27 -24.35 10.50
CA GLN A 604 8.86 -24.05 10.79
C GLN A 604 8.60 -23.98 12.30
N GLN A 605 9.25 -24.81 13.12
CA GLN A 605 9.14 -24.74 14.58
C GLN A 605 9.63 -23.40 15.12
N ILE A 606 10.81 -22.93 14.69
CA ILE A 606 11.36 -21.62 15.11
C ILE A 606 10.44 -20.47 14.68
N LEU A 607 9.92 -20.53 13.44
CA LEU A 607 8.94 -19.55 12.94
C LEU A 607 7.65 -19.55 13.75
N SER A 608 7.13 -20.73 14.09
CA SER A 608 5.91 -20.89 14.88
C SER A 608 6.07 -20.32 16.28
N HIS A 609 7.23 -20.54 16.91
CA HIS A 609 7.57 -20.02 18.23
C HIS A 609 7.71 -18.49 18.22
N THR A 610 8.36 -17.93 17.20
CA THR A 610 8.47 -16.48 17.00
C THR A 610 7.09 -15.85 16.80
N ALA A 611 6.24 -16.45 15.97
CA ALA A 611 4.86 -16.00 15.77
C ALA A 611 4.04 -16.08 17.05
N ALA A 612 4.20 -17.13 17.85
CA ALA A 612 3.53 -17.30 19.14
C ALA A 612 3.93 -16.21 20.14
N LYS A 613 5.22 -15.84 20.22
CA LYS A 613 5.71 -14.72 21.05
C LYS A 613 5.05 -13.39 20.66
N ILE A 614 4.98 -13.09 19.36
CA ILE A 614 4.32 -11.87 18.84
C ILE A 614 2.82 -11.89 19.19
N SER A 615 2.15 -13.02 19.01
CA SER A 615 0.73 -13.16 19.33
C SER A 615 0.47 -13.00 20.83
N ALA A 616 1.32 -13.57 21.68
CA ALA A 616 1.21 -13.47 23.13
C ALA A 616 1.32 -12.00 23.58
N HIS A 617 2.30 -11.26 23.04
CA HIS A 617 2.41 -9.82 23.32
C HIS A 617 1.13 -9.07 22.91
N ARG A 618 0.60 -9.30 21.69
CA ARG A 618 -0.64 -8.65 21.24
C ARG A 618 -1.83 -8.97 22.14
N ASN A 619 -1.94 -10.20 22.62
CA ASN A 619 -3.03 -10.59 23.49
C ASN A 619 -2.94 -9.92 24.86
N ARG A 620 -1.75 -9.71 25.42
CA ARG A 620 -1.56 -8.94 26.66
C ARG A 620 -2.02 -7.49 26.52
N GLU A 621 -1.62 -6.83 25.44
CA GLU A 621 -2.07 -5.45 25.14
C GLU A 621 -3.60 -5.35 25.05
N ARG A 622 -4.24 -6.36 24.45
CA ARG A 622 -5.71 -6.42 24.36
C ARG A 622 -6.36 -6.58 25.73
N ILE A 623 -5.80 -7.42 26.60
CA ILE A 623 -6.32 -7.61 27.97
C ILE A 623 -6.23 -6.29 28.74
N LEU A 624 -5.06 -5.64 28.72
CA LEU A 624 -4.88 -4.32 29.36
C LEU A 624 -5.91 -3.30 28.87
N ARG A 625 -6.21 -3.29 27.57
CA ARG A 625 -7.23 -2.39 27.00
C ARG A 625 -8.66 -2.73 27.43
N ILE A 626 -8.98 -4.01 27.60
CA ILE A 626 -10.30 -4.43 28.10
C ILE A 626 -10.45 -4.02 29.56
N ASP A 627 -9.40 -4.24 30.37
CA ASP A 627 -9.42 -3.97 31.81
C ASP A 627 -9.46 -2.46 32.11
N GLU A 628 -8.71 -1.64 31.36
CA GLU A 628 -8.68 -0.17 31.52
C GLU A 628 -9.89 0.54 30.88
N GLY A 629 -10.58 -0.11 29.93
CA GLY A 629 -11.57 0.52 29.06
C GLY A 629 -10.93 1.18 27.82
N SER A 630 -11.63 1.11 26.68
CA SER A 630 -11.05 1.50 25.39
C SER A 630 -10.60 2.97 25.33
N ASP A 631 -11.40 3.88 25.88
CA ASP A 631 -11.18 5.32 25.78
C ASP A 631 -10.04 5.77 26.70
N GLU A 632 -10.02 5.30 27.96
CA GLU A 632 -8.95 5.60 28.93
C GLU A 632 -7.61 5.01 28.52
N TYR A 633 -7.61 3.77 28.01
CA TYR A 633 -6.42 3.17 27.42
C TYR A 633 -5.85 4.04 26.28
N THR A 634 -6.72 4.54 25.39
CA THR A 634 -6.31 5.36 24.24
C THR A 634 -5.71 6.68 24.71
N LYS A 635 -6.34 7.37 25.66
CA LYS A 635 -5.81 8.61 26.27
C LYS A 635 -4.44 8.39 26.90
N ARG A 636 -4.28 7.34 27.72
CA ARG A 636 -3.00 6.99 28.35
C ARG A 636 -1.92 6.77 27.30
N GLN A 637 -2.21 6.01 26.25
CA GLN A 637 -1.27 5.79 25.14
C GLN A 637 -0.92 7.08 24.39
N MET A 638 -1.87 7.98 24.20
CA MET A 638 -1.59 9.29 23.60
C MET A 638 -0.66 10.13 24.48
N VAL A 639 -0.86 10.14 25.80
CA VAL A 639 0.02 10.86 26.74
C VAL A 639 1.42 10.21 26.80
N GLU A 640 1.52 8.89 26.96
CA GLU A 640 2.79 8.16 27.02
C GLU A 640 3.65 8.36 25.75
N ARG A 641 3.01 8.56 24.60
CA ARG A 641 3.67 8.82 23.32
C ARG A 641 3.88 10.31 23.02
N GLY A 642 3.51 11.21 23.93
CA GLY A 642 3.65 12.66 23.76
C GLY A 642 2.70 13.27 22.72
N LEU A 643 1.59 12.59 22.42
CA LEU A 643 0.60 12.97 21.39
C LEU A 643 -0.52 13.86 21.94
N MET A 644 -0.62 13.94 23.27
CA MET A 644 -1.56 14.79 23.99
C MET A 644 -0.87 15.31 25.25
N LYS A 645 -1.11 16.58 25.61
CA LYS A 645 -0.61 17.15 26.85
C LYS A 645 -1.29 16.50 28.04
N ASN A 646 -0.55 16.24 29.11
CA ASN A 646 -1.09 15.66 30.33
C ASN A 646 -1.91 16.74 31.06
N SER A 647 -3.21 16.51 31.27
CA SER A 647 -4.11 17.46 31.95
C SER A 647 -3.78 17.70 33.43
N GLY A 648 -2.76 17.03 33.97
CA GLY A 648 -2.26 17.20 35.34
C GLY A 648 -0.93 17.95 35.48
N GLN A 649 -0.37 18.54 34.43
CA GLN A 649 0.78 19.45 34.54
C GLN A 649 0.34 20.86 34.15
N SER A 650 -0.03 21.65 35.16
CA SER A 650 -0.12 23.10 35.03
C SER A 650 1.26 23.66 34.67
N THR A 651 1.26 24.60 33.73
CA THR A 651 2.40 25.40 33.24
C THR A 651 3.34 25.88 34.33
#